data_AF-A0A8H6SFY6-F1
#
_entry.id   AF-A0A8H6SFY6-F1
#
_cell.length_a   1.000
_cell.length_b   1.000
_cell.length_c   1.000
_cell.angle_alpha   90.00
_cell.angle_beta   90.00
_cell.angle_gamma   90.00
#
_symmetry.space_group_name_H-M   'P 1'
#
loop_
_entity.id
_entity.type
_entity.pdbx_description
1 polymer ?
#
loop_
_entity_poly.entity_id
_entity_poly.type
_entity_poly.pdbx_seq_one_letter_code
_entity_poly.pdbx_strand_id
1 'polypeptide(L)'
;MVFNRSSTTIRPNEPVPRHTLDDIPEGVALPMSPTSSHQHFHDDRITDEEARRQAAHDLTHSWMDRLQLISVITTFFASTEAGLITAILNTAPKASQVASAAFLSALVVHVWAAIISFLGAFFIVRYNLKAVKEEDYHAMGTVPTRVTTVESISDFVNVKRTLAMNRHLEQVGPFNLKPPIHLLARCHNFCILLTFVGFALALLGIVSLAWAQMTQAVAITTTISTADPNITTTTPSNRVSFASSALQETTSQLGSNGLFDGADYLIPAIFFSQLAAFDIATNQTQHQNSLTQYFAIANQTSTNFSDSNIYGYAAAQAYLAYKDPLFLKYAELAWETGNKYTIAQSDVNAGRMVNGVKSFSLAQTCQGATMAGGTFSSTNATDTSINGLPTGHFAILSALLAQTTNDSRYLPAAQLSVTFMQNHWLDSDDIVLDGISGNAGADECMLSDIVEPYDSGMMIEALAVLVQITGQEDLQALLVTVVQAAIVSDNWQGTNGIISNQGHGGGGDLFLVRGLIAAYARNVISGSLSDYILAYLAVQYNAVLDLARSSQTSSIYGLWVGPAAQSFDPTDQTAALGNVPKSKAVAEWAADKELDPAVARWASTARNPPDRPIPVLRVLDRPLGVRQRPTLEKQSRMDRFRDIWLKEDTILEERKHLIKELNRGYYTDVVKIIHPGHMGKTWIAPEVLIREDKSLYLPNIKGKDLERRKEKHTTIMCYGKITLLAIESTELSVLQTKSFINPIHPMFETNPLYQRVHINIQENYLKALVVNMFMDNLRAKVPKELYGNCLFSSQNMEYLREPMGLLNKMVGYVYLIDENLKIRWAAGGDATSAELSSLESCLRVLLKRLEEKKSKEAKAESKLDPQKIQA
;
A
#
# COMPACT_ATOMS: atom_id res chain seq x y z
N MET A 1 -29.03 -4.42 -25.90
CA MET A 1 -30.29 -3.65 -25.99
C MET A 1 -30.38 -2.82 -24.72
N VAL A 2 -30.37 -1.50 -24.82
CA VAL A 2 -31.60 -0.69 -24.91
C VAL A 2 -32.51 -1.08 -23.75
N PHE A 3 -32.38 -0.31 -22.67
CA PHE A 3 -33.51 -0.05 -21.80
C PHE A 3 -34.64 0.52 -22.66
N ASN A 4 -35.82 -0.07 -22.53
CA ASN A 4 -37.05 0.71 -22.54
C ASN A 4 -37.97 0.03 -21.52
N ARG A 5 -37.95 0.46 -20.25
CA ARG A 5 -38.92 1.41 -19.68
C ARG A 5 -40.34 1.15 -20.20
N SER A 6 -41.17 0.51 -19.39
CA SER A 6 -42.57 0.90 -19.18
C SER A 6 -43.22 0.06 -18.08
N SER A 7 -43.51 0.71 -16.96
CA SER A 7 -44.55 0.37 -15.98
C SER A 7 -44.71 1.66 -15.17
N THR A 8 -45.38 2.68 -15.70
CA THR A 8 -46.84 2.79 -15.93
C THR A 8 -47.60 2.56 -14.63
N THR A 9 -47.66 3.64 -13.85
CA THR A 9 -48.86 4.23 -13.28
C THR A 9 -50.08 3.30 -13.19
N ILE A 10 -50.43 2.90 -11.97
CA ILE A 10 -51.76 2.38 -11.64
C ILE A 10 -52.67 3.59 -11.39
N ARG A 11 -53.67 3.78 -12.25
CA ARG A 11 -54.98 4.36 -11.89
C ARG A 11 -56.08 3.39 -12.37
N PRO A 12 -57.21 3.34 -11.68
CA PRO A 12 -58.10 2.18 -11.63
C PRO A 12 -59.23 2.23 -12.67
N ASN A 13 -59.92 1.09 -12.81
CA ASN A 13 -61.13 0.82 -13.60
C ASN A 13 -60.81 0.65 -15.10
N GLU A 14 -61.10 -0.45 -15.78
CA GLU A 14 -62.34 -1.25 -15.86
C GLU A 14 -62.07 -2.50 -16.78
N PRO A 15 -63.03 -3.37 -17.19
CA PRO A 15 -63.24 -4.72 -16.64
C PRO A 15 -63.06 -5.92 -17.64
N VAL A 16 -63.40 -7.13 -17.14
CA VAL A 16 -63.90 -8.34 -17.87
C VAL A 16 -62.83 -9.35 -18.37
N PRO A 17 -63.09 -10.68 -18.54
CA PRO A 17 -64.08 -11.63 -17.97
C PRO A 17 -63.42 -12.88 -17.33
N ARG A 18 -64.20 -13.73 -16.64
CA ARG A 18 -64.11 -15.19 -16.87
C ARG A 18 -65.40 -15.95 -16.54
N HIS A 19 -65.88 -16.62 -17.58
CA HIS A 19 -66.91 -17.64 -17.75
C HIS A 19 -66.98 -18.70 -16.63
N THR A 20 -68.15 -18.88 -15.99
CA THR A 20 -69.24 -19.88 -16.22
C THR A 20 -68.93 -21.32 -15.76
N LEU A 21 -69.54 -21.70 -14.64
CA LEU A 21 -70.09 -23.02 -14.23
C LEU A 21 -71.13 -22.66 -13.14
N ASP A 22 -72.41 -23.07 -13.11
CA ASP A 22 -73.16 -24.11 -13.79
C ASP A 22 -74.66 -23.78 -13.78
N ASP A 23 -75.35 -24.07 -14.89
CA ASP A 23 -76.81 -24.23 -14.93
C ASP A 23 -77.14 -25.71 -14.64
N ILE A 24 -77.79 -25.95 -13.51
CA ILE A 24 -78.66 -27.12 -13.25
C ILE A 24 -80.10 -26.62 -13.42
N PRO A 25 -80.98 -27.33 -14.15
CA PRO A 25 -82.28 -26.79 -14.53
C PRO A 25 -83.33 -26.83 -13.41
N GLU A 26 -84.13 -25.76 -13.45
CA GLU A 26 -85.55 -25.61 -13.10
C GLU A 26 -86.02 -25.65 -11.63
N GLY A 27 -86.59 -24.50 -11.20
CA GLY A 27 -87.88 -24.52 -10.50
C GLY A 27 -87.97 -23.91 -9.10
N VAL A 28 -88.00 -22.57 -9.03
CA VAL A 28 -88.87 -21.75 -8.15
C VAL A 28 -88.63 -21.69 -6.61
N ALA A 29 -88.32 -20.45 -6.19
CA ALA A 29 -88.64 -19.72 -4.95
C ALA A 29 -88.01 -20.08 -3.58
N LEU A 30 -87.03 -19.22 -3.22
CA LEU A 30 -86.68 -18.56 -1.92
C LEU A 30 -86.89 -19.31 -0.59
N PRO A 31 -85.88 -19.22 0.30
CA PRO A 31 -86.19 -18.89 1.69
C PRO A 31 -85.25 -17.85 2.35
N MET A 32 -85.84 -17.09 3.27
CA MET A 32 -85.16 -16.32 4.31
C MET A 32 -84.68 -17.23 5.46
N SER A 33 -83.66 -16.70 6.13
CA SER A 33 -82.95 -17.05 7.38
C SER A 33 -83.65 -17.90 8.46
N PRO A 34 -82.85 -18.39 9.43
CA PRO A 34 -83.12 -17.95 10.79
C PRO A 34 -81.89 -17.59 11.65
N THR A 35 -82.22 -16.75 12.63
CA THR A 35 -81.52 -16.11 13.75
C THR A 35 -80.85 -17.02 14.80
N SER A 36 -79.61 -16.69 15.19
CA SER A 36 -79.03 -16.88 16.56
C SER A 36 -77.85 -15.93 16.81
N SER A 37 -78.10 -14.63 17.08
CA SER A 37 -77.07 -13.57 16.94
C SER A 37 -76.55 -12.90 18.22
N HIS A 38 -76.73 -13.46 19.42
CA HIS A 38 -76.29 -12.77 20.66
C HIS A 38 -75.16 -13.44 21.45
N GLN A 39 -74.98 -14.77 21.38
CA GLN A 39 -73.83 -15.45 22.01
C GLN A 39 -72.60 -15.51 21.10
N HIS A 40 -72.78 -15.81 19.81
CA HIS A 40 -71.69 -15.73 18.81
C HIS A 40 -71.08 -14.32 18.73
N PHE A 41 -71.88 -13.27 18.82
CA PHE A 41 -71.38 -11.88 18.71
C PHE A 41 -70.48 -11.43 19.88
N HIS A 42 -70.57 -12.10 21.04
CA HIS A 42 -69.71 -11.83 22.18
C HIS A 42 -68.42 -12.67 22.14
N ASP A 43 -68.50 -13.95 21.77
CA ASP A 43 -67.33 -14.81 21.58
C ASP A 43 -66.47 -14.35 20.38
N ASP A 44 -67.10 -13.90 19.28
CA ASP A 44 -66.42 -13.33 18.11
C ASP A 44 -65.67 -12.02 18.46
N ARG A 45 -66.17 -11.26 19.44
CA ARG A 45 -65.51 -10.02 19.90
C ARG A 45 -64.33 -10.28 20.85
N ILE A 46 -64.43 -11.32 21.67
CA ILE A 46 -63.34 -11.73 22.58
C ILE A 46 -62.21 -12.33 21.74
N THR A 47 -62.54 -13.18 20.76
CA THR A 47 -61.55 -13.76 19.83
C THR A 47 -60.91 -12.71 18.91
N ASP A 48 -61.67 -11.72 18.41
CA ASP A 48 -61.11 -10.57 17.66
C ASP A 48 -60.16 -9.71 18.50
N GLU A 49 -60.45 -9.52 19.79
CA GLU A 49 -59.63 -8.72 20.71
C GLU A 49 -58.34 -9.47 21.08
N GLU A 50 -58.41 -10.78 21.32
CA GLU A 50 -57.24 -11.64 21.52
C GLU A 50 -56.34 -11.68 20.27
N ALA A 51 -56.92 -11.81 19.08
CA ALA A 51 -56.18 -11.77 17.81
C ALA A 51 -55.47 -10.42 17.59
N ARG A 52 -56.10 -9.30 17.96
CA ARG A 52 -55.48 -7.96 17.88
C ARG A 52 -54.32 -7.79 18.86
N ARG A 53 -54.43 -8.36 20.06
CA ARG A 53 -53.36 -8.35 21.07
C ARG A 53 -52.16 -9.18 20.62
N GLN A 54 -52.41 -10.37 20.09
CA GLN A 54 -51.36 -11.22 19.53
C GLN A 54 -50.65 -10.53 18.36
N ALA A 55 -51.39 -9.89 17.44
CA ALA A 55 -50.81 -9.11 16.35
C ALA A 55 -49.96 -7.92 16.84
N ALA A 56 -50.37 -7.25 17.93
CA ALA A 56 -49.59 -6.16 18.53
C ALA A 56 -48.30 -6.69 19.20
N HIS A 57 -48.37 -7.81 19.90
CA HIS A 57 -47.22 -8.48 20.50
C HIS A 57 -46.19 -8.88 19.42
N ASP A 58 -46.64 -9.55 18.36
CA ASP A 58 -45.78 -9.97 17.24
C ASP A 58 -45.12 -8.77 16.54
N LEU A 59 -45.85 -7.67 16.40
CA LEU A 59 -45.32 -6.42 15.85
C LEU A 59 -44.20 -5.85 16.74
N THR A 60 -44.40 -5.80 18.06
CA THR A 60 -43.38 -5.28 18.99
C THR A 60 -42.11 -6.15 18.99
N HIS A 61 -42.26 -7.46 18.95
CA HIS A 61 -41.14 -8.39 18.81
C HIS A 61 -40.39 -8.17 17.49
N SER A 62 -41.10 -8.04 16.36
CA SER A 62 -40.46 -7.77 15.07
C SER A 62 -39.65 -6.47 15.06
N TRP A 63 -40.14 -5.41 15.70
CA TRP A 63 -39.39 -4.16 15.83
C TRP A 63 -38.18 -4.27 16.77
N MET A 64 -38.31 -5.04 17.86
CA MET A 64 -37.21 -5.32 18.77
C MET A 64 -36.06 -6.02 18.05
N ASP A 65 -36.36 -7.08 17.29
CA ASP A 65 -35.37 -7.85 16.54
C ASP A 65 -34.63 -6.97 15.51
N ARG A 66 -35.37 -6.11 14.80
CA ARG A 66 -34.79 -5.18 13.80
C ARG A 66 -33.83 -4.16 14.43
N LEU A 67 -34.17 -3.62 15.59
CA LEU A 67 -33.32 -2.63 16.28
C LEU A 67 -32.12 -3.29 16.95
N GLN A 68 -32.29 -4.48 17.53
CA GLN A 68 -31.17 -5.25 18.07
C GLN A 68 -30.17 -5.63 16.97
N LEU A 69 -30.66 -6.10 15.82
CA LEU A 69 -29.80 -6.45 14.68
C LEU A 69 -28.95 -5.26 14.21
N ILE A 70 -29.57 -4.09 14.02
CA ILE A 70 -28.84 -2.88 13.64
C ILE A 70 -27.78 -2.52 14.68
N SER A 71 -28.16 -2.54 15.97
CA SER A 71 -27.23 -2.24 17.05
C SER A 71 -26.00 -3.14 17.00
N VAL A 72 -26.18 -4.46 16.91
CA VAL A 72 -25.09 -5.44 16.83
C VAL A 72 -24.18 -5.19 15.64
N ILE A 73 -24.76 -4.97 14.45
CA ILE A 73 -23.99 -4.70 13.22
C ILE A 73 -23.17 -3.42 13.37
N THR A 74 -23.77 -2.34 13.84
CA THR A 74 -23.08 -1.05 14.00
C THR A 74 -22.00 -1.08 15.07
N THR A 75 -22.20 -1.83 16.16
CA THR A 75 -21.17 -2.02 17.19
C THR A 75 -19.99 -2.86 16.68
N PHE A 76 -20.24 -3.87 15.83
CA PHE A 76 -19.17 -4.65 15.18
C PHE A 76 -18.30 -3.78 14.28
N PHE A 77 -18.91 -2.93 13.44
CA PHE A 77 -18.16 -2.01 12.59
C PHE A 77 -17.38 -0.99 13.41
N ALA A 78 -18.01 -0.37 14.41
CA ALA A 78 -17.33 0.53 15.34
C ALA A 78 -16.11 -0.13 16.02
N SER A 79 -16.23 -1.39 16.46
CA SER A 79 -15.10 -2.12 17.04
C SER A 79 -13.98 -2.39 16.04
N THR A 80 -14.33 -2.69 14.79
CA THR A 80 -13.36 -2.94 13.71
C THR A 80 -12.62 -1.65 13.34
N GLU A 81 -13.35 -0.54 13.23
CA GLU A 81 -12.81 0.79 12.94
C GLU A 81 -11.88 1.28 14.06
N ALA A 82 -12.25 1.06 15.33
CA ALA A 82 -11.38 1.35 16.47
C ALA A 82 -10.06 0.56 16.40
N GLY A 83 -10.12 -0.74 16.09
CA GLY A 83 -8.92 -1.57 15.91
C GLY A 83 -8.03 -1.10 14.75
N LEU A 84 -8.62 -0.68 13.63
CA LEU A 84 -7.89 -0.12 12.50
C LEU A 84 -7.23 1.22 12.84
N ILE A 85 -7.90 2.08 13.60
CA ILE A 85 -7.34 3.36 14.08
C ILE A 85 -6.14 3.09 15.01
N THR A 86 -6.25 2.14 15.94
CA THR A 86 -5.12 1.77 16.82
C THR A 86 -3.94 1.23 16.02
N ALA A 87 -4.17 0.43 14.98
CA ALA A 87 -3.10 -0.04 14.11
C ALA A 87 -2.40 1.11 13.36
N ILE A 88 -3.14 2.13 12.91
CA ILE A 88 -2.59 3.30 12.21
C ILE A 88 -1.79 4.21 13.16
N LEU A 89 -2.26 4.40 14.40
CA LEU A 89 -1.58 5.24 15.40
C LEU A 89 -0.20 4.68 15.82
N ASN A 90 0.04 3.38 15.60
CA ASN A 90 1.27 2.69 16.00
C ASN A 90 2.34 2.59 14.89
N THR A 91 2.09 3.09 13.66
CA THR A 91 2.98 2.91 12.49
C THR A 91 3.62 4.20 11.93
N ALA A 92 3.91 5.18 12.80
CA ALA A 92 4.44 6.52 12.47
C ALA A 92 3.48 7.43 11.63
N PRO A 93 3.57 8.77 11.78
CA PRO A 93 2.40 9.62 11.64
C PRO A 93 2.56 10.63 10.50
N LYS A 94 1.99 10.29 9.32
CA LYS A 94 1.31 11.23 8.39
C LYS A 94 0.72 10.52 7.16
N ALA A 95 1.08 9.26 6.90
CA ALA A 95 0.64 8.45 5.76
C ALA A 95 -0.87 8.10 5.67
N SER A 96 -1.78 8.83 6.34
CA SER A 96 -3.10 9.18 5.78
C SER A 96 -3.98 9.87 6.82
N GLN A 97 -3.76 11.17 7.05
CA GLN A 97 -4.73 12.01 7.78
C GLN A 97 -6.16 11.82 7.25
N VAL A 98 -6.30 11.58 5.93
CA VAL A 98 -7.57 11.25 5.27
C VAL A 98 -8.14 9.90 5.70
N ALA A 99 -7.32 8.84 5.84
CA ALA A 99 -7.83 7.54 6.28
C ALA A 99 -8.16 7.57 7.77
N SER A 100 -7.31 8.18 8.60
CA SER A 100 -7.57 8.38 10.02
C SER A 100 -8.85 9.19 10.25
N ALA A 101 -9.03 10.30 9.52
CA ALA A 101 -10.26 11.10 9.58
C ALA A 101 -11.48 10.32 9.08
N ALA A 102 -11.34 9.52 8.02
CA ALA A 102 -12.43 8.71 7.47
C ALA A 102 -12.85 7.59 8.43
N PHE A 103 -11.90 6.87 9.04
CA PHE A 103 -12.18 5.85 10.05
C PHE A 103 -12.78 6.45 11.34
N LEU A 104 -12.26 7.59 11.81
CA LEU A 104 -12.81 8.27 12.99
C LEU A 104 -14.25 8.76 12.72
N SER A 105 -14.49 9.28 11.52
CA SER A 105 -15.83 9.71 11.11
C SER A 105 -16.80 8.52 10.98
N ALA A 106 -16.34 7.39 10.44
CA ALA A 106 -17.12 6.16 10.37
C ALA A 106 -17.49 5.64 11.77
N LEU A 107 -16.50 5.61 12.67
CA LEU A 107 -16.65 5.18 14.07
C LEU A 107 -17.72 5.99 14.79
N VAL A 108 -17.65 7.32 14.71
CA VAL A 108 -18.63 8.21 15.34
C VAL A 108 -20.03 7.93 14.80
N VAL A 109 -20.18 7.79 13.48
CA VAL A 109 -21.47 7.55 12.85
C VAL A 109 -22.08 6.21 13.24
N HIS A 110 -21.28 5.13 13.29
CA HIS A 110 -21.77 3.81 13.72
C HIS A 110 -22.08 3.72 15.20
N VAL A 111 -21.31 4.38 16.07
CA VAL A 111 -21.62 4.47 17.51
C VAL A 111 -22.95 5.20 17.72
N TRP A 112 -23.20 6.30 17.01
CA TRP A 112 -24.49 7.01 17.08
C TRP A 112 -25.65 6.15 16.58
N ALA A 113 -25.47 5.40 15.50
CA ALA A 113 -26.49 4.47 15.00
C ALA A 113 -26.82 3.37 16.04
N ALA A 114 -25.81 2.85 16.73
CA ALA A 114 -25.96 1.86 17.80
C ALA A 114 -26.75 2.43 18.98
N ILE A 115 -26.39 3.62 19.47
CA ILE A 115 -27.05 4.29 20.59
C ILE A 115 -28.54 4.54 20.29
N ILE A 116 -28.85 5.07 19.10
CA ILE A 116 -30.23 5.36 18.71
C ILE A 116 -31.06 4.08 18.62
N SER A 117 -30.47 3.01 18.05
CA SER A 117 -31.14 1.71 17.95
C SER A 117 -31.40 1.07 19.33
N PHE A 118 -30.41 1.17 20.22
CA PHE A 118 -30.52 0.69 21.61
C PHE A 118 -31.58 1.46 22.41
N LEU A 119 -31.63 2.79 22.29
CA LEU A 119 -32.67 3.61 22.91
C LEU A 119 -34.06 3.24 22.36
N GLY A 120 -34.18 3.03 21.05
CA GLY A 120 -35.41 2.56 20.42
C GLY A 120 -35.91 1.23 21.01
N ALA A 121 -35.01 0.27 21.18
CA ALA A 121 -35.30 -1.02 21.80
C ALA A 121 -35.72 -0.87 23.28
N PHE A 122 -35.05 0.00 24.05
CA PHE A 122 -35.41 0.27 25.44
C PHE A 122 -36.82 0.86 25.58
N PHE A 123 -37.24 1.75 24.67
CA PHE A 123 -38.60 2.28 24.66
C PHE A 123 -39.65 1.20 24.39
N ILE A 124 -39.37 0.23 23.53
CA ILE A 124 -40.26 -0.93 23.29
C ILE A 124 -40.37 -1.79 24.55
N VAL A 125 -39.26 -2.09 25.23
CA VAL A 125 -39.29 -2.89 26.47
C VAL A 125 -40.11 -2.19 27.56
N ARG A 126 -39.96 -0.87 27.71
CA ARG A 126 -40.73 -0.09 28.68
C ARG A 126 -42.22 -0.04 28.34
N TYR A 127 -42.56 0.00 27.05
CA TYR A 127 -43.94 -0.10 26.58
C TYR A 127 -44.54 -1.45 26.97
N ASN A 128 -43.84 -2.56 26.70
CA ASN A 128 -44.29 -3.91 27.06
C ASN A 128 -44.47 -4.06 28.58
N LEU A 129 -43.55 -3.54 29.40
CA LEU A 129 -43.68 -3.58 30.86
C LEU A 129 -44.86 -2.77 31.41
N LYS A 130 -45.25 -1.68 30.75
CA LYS A 130 -46.44 -0.91 31.13
C LYS A 130 -47.72 -1.64 30.73
N ALA A 131 -47.76 -2.23 29.53
CA ALA A 131 -48.90 -3.01 29.06
C ALA A 131 -49.19 -4.19 30.01
N VAL A 132 -48.15 -4.94 30.40
CA VAL A 132 -48.28 -6.06 31.36
C VAL A 132 -48.79 -5.59 32.74
N LYS A 133 -48.29 -4.44 33.24
CA LYS A 133 -48.78 -3.89 34.53
C LYS A 133 -50.25 -3.49 34.48
N GLU A 134 -50.73 -2.89 33.39
CA GLU A 134 -52.15 -2.57 33.25
C GLU A 134 -53.03 -3.83 33.18
N GLU A 135 -52.55 -4.91 32.56
CA GLU A 135 -53.23 -6.22 32.58
C GLU A 135 -53.34 -6.81 33.99
N ASP A 136 -52.27 -6.74 34.80
CA ASP A 136 -52.30 -7.18 36.20
C ASP A 136 -53.31 -6.38 37.05
N TYR A 137 -53.40 -5.06 36.82
CA TYR A 137 -54.40 -4.20 37.48
C TYR A 137 -55.84 -4.53 37.05
N HIS A 138 -56.07 -4.86 35.78
CA HIS A 138 -57.38 -5.28 35.29
C HIS A 138 -57.79 -6.68 35.78
N ALA A 139 -56.83 -7.61 35.93
CA ALA A 139 -57.07 -8.94 36.49
C ALA A 139 -57.39 -8.91 38.00
N MET A 140 -56.84 -7.94 38.74
CA MET A 140 -57.15 -7.73 40.17
C MET A 140 -58.48 -7.00 40.42
N GLY A 141 -59.10 -6.40 39.40
CA GLY A 141 -60.33 -5.61 39.51
C GLY A 141 -61.65 -6.42 39.56
N THR A 142 -61.61 -7.74 39.42
CA THR A 142 -62.80 -8.61 39.43
C THR A 142 -62.89 -9.44 40.71
N VAL A 143 -63.40 -8.85 41.80
CA VAL A 143 -63.90 -9.57 42.98
C VAL A 143 -65.37 -9.16 43.20
N PRO A 144 -66.32 -10.10 43.31
CA PRO A 144 -67.74 -9.77 43.40
C PRO A 144 -68.09 -9.34 44.82
N THR A 145 -68.61 -8.12 45.00
CA THR A 145 -69.25 -7.70 46.26
C THR A 145 -70.75 -7.50 46.02
N ARG A 146 -71.56 -8.26 46.74
CA ARG A 146 -73.02 -8.33 46.60
C ARG A 146 -73.71 -7.27 47.47
N VAL A 147 -74.47 -6.39 46.81
CA VAL A 147 -75.75 -5.74 47.21
C VAL A 147 -75.82 -5.00 48.56
N THR A 148 -76.10 -3.69 48.52
CA THR A 148 -77.40 -3.09 48.92
C THR A 148 -77.56 -1.66 48.39
N THR A 149 -78.80 -1.35 48.00
CA THR A 149 -79.41 -0.14 47.42
C THR A 149 -79.21 1.16 48.20
N VAL A 150 -79.17 2.32 47.51
CA VAL A 150 -80.11 3.49 47.65
C VAL A 150 -79.89 4.49 46.48
N GLU A 151 -81.00 4.74 45.78
CA GLU A 151 -81.51 5.93 45.05
C GLU A 151 -80.63 7.05 44.44
N SER A 152 -81.07 7.42 43.22
CA SER A 152 -81.22 8.77 42.65
C SER A 152 -79.97 9.54 42.16
N ILE A 153 -79.89 9.76 40.84
CA ILE A 153 -80.16 11.06 40.18
C ILE A 153 -79.81 10.88 38.69
N SER A 154 -80.85 10.67 37.89
CA SER A 154 -80.94 11.24 36.56
C SER A 154 -81.05 12.75 36.73
N ASP A 155 -80.06 13.50 36.25
CA ASP A 155 -80.19 14.88 35.75
C ASP A 155 -78.81 15.50 35.56
N PHE A 156 -78.18 15.28 34.41
CA PHE A 156 -77.37 16.29 33.72
C PHE A 156 -77.25 15.91 32.25
N VAL A 157 -78.42 15.71 31.64
CA VAL A 157 -78.60 15.91 30.21
C VAL A 157 -78.47 17.41 29.93
N ASN A 158 -77.77 17.76 28.86
CA ASN A 158 -77.67 19.09 28.21
C ASN A 158 -76.67 20.11 28.78
N VAL A 159 -75.39 19.97 28.42
CA VAL A 159 -74.67 21.05 27.71
C VAL A 159 -73.67 20.40 26.74
N LYS A 160 -73.56 20.93 25.51
CA LYS A 160 -72.70 20.50 24.39
C LYS A 160 -73.16 19.29 23.57
N ARG A 161 -74.30 19.48 22.90
CA ARG A 161 -74.48 18.99 21.53
C ARG A 161 -74.60 20.19 20.59
N THR A 162 -73.47 20.70 20.09
CA THR A 162 -73.45 21.47 18.84
C THR A 162 -72.08 21.35 18.18
N LEU A 163 -72.14 20.95 16.90
CA LEU A 163 -71.10 20.94 15.87
C LEU A 163 -69.99 19.89 15.94
N ALA A 164 -70.26 18.82 15.21
CA ALA A 164 -69.28 18.16 14.38
C ALA A 164 -68.53 19.16 13.48
N MET A 165 -67.20 19.07 13.48
CA MET A 165 -66.40 19.20 12.26
C MET A 165 -65.09 18.45 12.46
N ASN A 166 -64.82 17.54 11.53
CA ASN A 166 -63.63 16.71 11.44
C ASN A 166 -62.33 17.51 11.64
N ARG A 167 -61.50 17.09 12.59
CA ARG A 167 -60.05 17.26 12.53
C ARG A 167 -59.39 16.08 13.24
N HIS A 168 -58.90 15.13 12.44
CA HIS A 168 -57.88 14.17 12.87
C HIS A 168 -56.65 14.96 13.33
N LEU A 169 -56.56 15.24 14.62
CA LEU A 169 -55.32 15.54 15.31
C LEU A 169 -55.04 14.31 16.16
N GLU A 170 -54.28 13.35 15.61
CA GLU A 170 -53.64 12.33 16.44
C GLU A 170 -52.55 13.04 17.25
N GLN A 171 -52.84 13.25 18.53
CA GLN A 171 -51.91 13.85 19.48
C GLN A 171 -50.88 12.77 19.86
N VAL A 172 -49.74 12.77 19.17
CA VAL A 172 -48.60 11.87 19.44
C VAL A 172 -47.79 12.37 20.64
N GLY A 173 -48.17 11.97 21.84
CA GLY A 173 -47.40 12.16 23.07
C GLY A 173 -46.71 10.85 23.52
N PRO A 174 -45.58 10.91 24.25
CA PRO A 174 -44.79 9.74 24.71
C PRO A 174 -45.49 8.82 25.72
N PHE A 175 -46.81 8.97 25.93
CA PHE A 175 -47.55 8.34 27.01
C PHE A 175 -48.91 7.72 26.60
N ASN A 176 -49.14 7.44 25.31
CA ASN A 176 -50.39 6.79 24.86
C ASN A 176 -50.23 5.29 24.55
N LEU A 177 -51.30 4.52 24.79
CA LEU A 177 -51.44 3.06 24.70
C LEU A 177 -51.40 2.44 23.27
N LYS A 178 -50.89 3.15 22.26
CA LYS A 178 -50.63 2.58 20.93
C LYS A 178 -49.12 2.54 20.69
N PRO A 179 -48.56 1.44 20.16
CA PRO A 179 -47.13 1.40 19.89
C PRO A 179 -46.78 2.53 18.90
N PRO A 180 -45.72 3.34 19.15
CA PRO A 180 -45.38 4.50 18.32
C PRO A 180 -44.65 4.05 17.05
N ILE A 181 -45.34 3.28 16.20
CA ILE A 181 -44.79 2.61 15.00
C ILE A 181 -44.19 3.63 14.03
N HIS A 182 -44.78 4.83 13.92
CA HIS A 182 -44.24 5.89 13.06
C HIS A 182 -42.91 6.47 13.57
N LEU A 183 -42.73 6.57 14.89
CA LEU A 183 -41.48 7.04 15.48
C LEU A 183 -40.40 5.96 15.35
N LEU A 184 -40.77 4.70 15.59
CA LEU A 184 -39.91 3.52 15.41
C LEU A 184 -39.45 3.36 13.95
N ALA A 185 -40.35 3.57 12.98
CA ALA A 185 -40.01 3.53 11.56
C ALA A 185 -39.06 4.65 11.15
N ARG A 186 -39.23 5.87 11.67
CA ARG A 186 -38.30 6.98 11.42
C ARG A 186 -36.94 6.74 12.06
N CYS A 187 -36.93 6.24 13.29
CA CYS A 187 -35.73 5.86 14.02
C CYS A 187 -34.94 4.78 13.26
N HIS A 188 -35.62 3.71 12.82
CA HIS A 188 -35.02 2.64 12.04
C HIS A 188 -34.47 3.12 10.69
N ASN A 189 -35.23 3.92 9.94
CA ASN A 189 -34.77 4.48 8.66
C ASN A 189 -33.56 5.41 8.85
N PHE A 190 -33.53 6.18 9.95
CA PHE A 190 -32.40 7.03 10.28
C PHE A 190 -31.16 6.20 10.67
N CYS A 191 -31.32 5.15 11.47
CA CYS A 191 -30.22 4.22 11.78
C CYS A 191 -29.67 3.52 10.53
N ILE A 192 -30.53 3.11 9.59
CA ILE A 192 -30.11 2.53 8.31
C ILE A 192 -29.27 3.55 7.51
N LEU A 193 -29.74 4.80 7.43
CA LEU A 193 -29.00 5.87 6.75
C LEU A 193 -27.63 6.10 7.38
N LEU A 194 -27.56 6.24 8.70
CA LEU A 194 -26.29 6.40 9.42
C LEU A 194 -25.36 5.19 9.19
N THR A 195 -25.90 3.97 9.26
CA THR A 195 -25.11 2.75 9.01
C THR A 195 -24.48 2.77 7.62
N PHE A 196 -25.24 3.17 6.60
CA PHE A 196 -24.76 3.29 5.22
C PHE A 196 -23.70 4.39 5.06
N VAL A 197 -23.90 5.55 5.69
CA VAL A 197 -22.93 6.66 5.67
C VAL A 197 -21.63 6.25 6.35
N GLY A 198 -21.69 5.63 7.54
CA GLY A 198 -20.50 5.12 8.24
C GLY A 198 -19.76 4.08 7.41
N PHE A 199 -20.48 3.16 6.75
CA PHE A 199 -19.86 2.16 5.87
C PHE A 199 -19.14 2.78 4.66
N ALA A 200 -19.71 3.83 4.05
CA ALA A 200 -19.07 4.55 2.96
C ALA A 200 -17.79 5.27 3.41
N LEU A 201 -17.79 5.85 4.61
CA LEU A 201 -16.62 6.48 5.21
C LEU A 201 -15.53 5.44 5.56
N ALA A 202 -15.91 4.27 6.09
CA ALA A 202 -14.97 3.19 6.36
C ALA A 202 -14.31 2.67 5.08
N LEU A 203 -15.08 2.51 4.00
CA LEU A 203 -14.55 2.15 2.68
C LEU A 203 -13.57 3.21 2.14
N LEU A 204 -13.87 4.49 2.31
CA LEU A 204 -12.97 5.57 1.94
C LEU A 204 -11.64 5.45 2.72
N GLY A 205 -11.69 5.20 4.03
CA GLY A 205 -10.50 4.97 4.87
C GLY A 205 -9.65 3.79 4.38
N ILE A 206 -10.27 2.65 4.08
CA ILE A 206 -9.58 1.46 3.56
C ILE A 206 -8.89 1.75 2.22
N VAL A 207 -9.57 2.45 1.31
CA VAL A 207 -9.02 2.81 -0.01
C VAL A 207 -7.86 3.79 0.14
N SER A 208 -7.99 4.81 1.00
CA SER A 208 -6.92 5.77 1.28
C SER A 208 -5.68 5.09 1.88
N LEU A 209 -5.88 4.15 2.82
CA LEU A 209 -4.79 3.38 3.41
C LEU A 209 -4.10 2.47 2.39
N ALA A 210 -4.88 1.76 1.56
CA ALA A 210 -4.34 0.91 0.50
C ALA A 210 -3.58 1.71 -0.57
N TRP A 211 -4.02 2.95 -0.86
CA TRP A 211 -3.36 3.84 -1.80
C TRP A 211 -1.98 4.29 -1.28
N ALA A 212 -1.90 4.74 -0.02
CA ALA A 212 -0.64 5.16 0.60
C ALA A 212 0.41 4.04 0.60
N GLN A 213 0.00 2.80 0.89
CA GLN A 213 0.87 1.62 0.91
C GLN A 213 1.31 1.16 -0.50
N MET A 214 0.51 1.44 -1.54
CA MET A 214 0.83 1.04 -2.92
C MET A 214 1.84 1.96 -3.61
N THR A 215 1.86 3.25 -3.29
CA THR A 215 2.82 4.22 -3.85
C THR A 215 4.26 3.91 -3.44
N GLN A 216 4.48 3.50 -2.18
CA GLN A 216 5.80 3.11 -1.68
C GLN A 216 6.32 1.84 -2.36
N ALA A 217 5.51 0.79 -2.48
CA ALA A 217 5.92 -0.47 -3.11
C ALA A 217 6.26 -0.33 -4.61
N VAL A 218 5.60 0.58 -5.33
CA VAL A 218 5.87 0.85 -6.75
C VAL A 218 7.14 1.70 -6.91
N ALA A 219 7.37 2.71 -6.06
CA ALA A 219 8.58 3.54 -6.07
C ALA A 219 9.85 2.71 -5.81
N ILE A 220 9.82 1.83 -4.79
CA ILE A 220 10.86 0.82 -4.48
C ILE A 220 11.23 0.00 -5.72
N THR A 221 10.25 -0.33 -6.58
CA THR A 221 10.43 -1.23 -7.72
C THR A 221 11.01 -0.53 -8.95
N THR A 222 10.66 0.75 -9.17
CA THR A 222 11.19 1.54 -10.31
C THR A 222 12.65 1.93 -10.12
N THR A 223 13.06 2.30 -8.90
CA THR A 223 14.41 2.83 -8.60
C THR A 223 15.53 1.79 -8.76
N ILE A 224 15.27 0.50 -8.49
CA ILE A 224 16.27 -0.57 -8.64
C ILE A 224 16.35 -1.12 -10.07
N SER A 225 15.28 -0.99 -10.88
CA SER A 225 15.19 -1.63 -12.20
C SER A 225 16.13 -1.07 -13.28
N THR A 226 16.91 -0.05 -12.95
CA THR A 226 17.72 0.78 -13.86
C THR A 226 19.22 0.80 -13.52
N ALA A 227 19.64 0.23 -12.38
CA ALA A 227 21.07 0.11 -11.99
C ALA A 227 21.43 -1.32 -11.55
N ASP A 228 22.67 -1.75 -11.82
CA ASP A 228 23.15 -3.08 -11.46
C ASP A 228 23.36 -3.21 -9.94
N PRO A 229 22.59 -4.05 -9.24
CA PRO A 229 22.72 -4.23 -7.80
C PRO A 229 23.89 -5.16 -7.40
N ASN A 230 24.61 -5.74 -8.36
CA ASN A 230 25.76 -6.60 -8.07
C ASN A 230 27.04 -5.78 -8.00
N ILE A 231 27.78 -5.89 -6.90
CA ILE A 231 29.10 -5.24 -6.77
C ILE A 231 30.04 -5.77 -7.87
N THR A 232 30.46 -4.89 -8.79
CA THR A 232 31.24 -5.24 -9.99
C THR A 232 32.69 -5.65 -9.68
N THR A 233 33.17 -5.40 -8.46
CA THR A 233 34.51 -5.81 -8.00
C THR A 233 34.49 -7.16 -7.29
N THR A 234 35.22 -8.11 -7.87
CA THR A 234 35.06 -9.56 -7.66
C THR A 234 35.68 -10.14 -6.38
N THR A 235 36.35 -9.36 -5.51
CA THR A 235 36.90 -9.88 -4.23
C THR A 235 36.90 -8.87 -3.06
N PRO A 236 36.63 -9.31 -1.81
CA PRO A 236 36.77 -8.49 -0.60
C PRO A 236 38.14 -7.82 -0.44
N SER A 237 39.21 -8.50 -0.87
CA SER A 237 40.59 -7.99 -0.81
C SER A 237 40.81 -6.77 -1.70
N ASN A 238 40.22 -6.74 -2.89
CA ASN A 238 40.31 -5.58 -3.78
C ASN A 238 39.58 -4.37 -3.19
N ARG A 239 38.47 -4.59 -2.47
CA ARG A 239 37.72 -3.50 -1.81
C ARG A 239 38.50 -2.86 -0.68
N VAL A 240 39.13 -3.66 0.17
CA VAL A 240 40.03 -3.17 1.23
C VAL A 240 41.23 -2.44 0.64
N SER A 241 41.77 -2.90 -0.50
CA SER A 241 42.85 -2.20 -1.20
C SER A 241 42.39 -0.84 -1.73
N PHE A 242 41.23 -0.75 -2.40
CA PHE A 242 40.71 0.53 -2.89
C PHE A 242 40.44 1.52 -1.75
N ALA A 243 39.86 1.03 -0.65
CA ALA A 243 39.67 1.77 0.59
C ALA A 243 40.98 2.34 1.13
N SER A 244 41.98 1.47 1.29
CA SER A 244 43.28 1.84 1.83
C SER A 244 43.98 2.87 0.93
N SER A 245 43.94 2.69 -0.39
CA SER A 245 44.55 3.63 -1.33
C SER A 245 43.84 4.99 -1.33
N ALA A 246 42.52 5.01 -1.20
CA ALA A 246 41.74 6.24 -1.09
C ALA A 246 42.01 6.99 0.23
N LEU A 247 42.15 6.27 1.35
CA LEU A 247 42.51 6.86 2.65
C LEU A 247 43.94 7.42 2.63
N GLN A 248 44.89 6.73 1.99
CA GLN A 248 46.26 7.20 1.84
C GLN A 248 46.34 8.46 0.98
N GLU A 249 45.65 8.48 -0.15
CA GLU A 249 45.53 9.68 -1.00
C GLU A 249 44.96 10.85 -0.19
N THR A 250 43.85 10.62 0.53
CA THR A 250 43.21 11.67 1.35
C THR A 250 44.13 12.16 2.47
N THR A 251 44.88 11.26 3.11
CA THR A 251 45.88 11.62 4.14
C THR A 251 46.99 12.50 3.55
N SER A 252 47.43 12.24 2.32
CA SER A 252 48.48 13.02 1.65
C SER A 252 48.09 14.46 1.33
N GLN A 253 46.78 14.73 1.24
CA GLN A 253 46.22 16.06 0.97
C GLN A 253 45.92 16.85 2.26
N LEU A 254 46.12 16.23 3.44
CA LEU A 254 45.89 16.87 4.73
C LEU A 254 47.08 17.76 5.08
N GLY A 255 46.81 19.02 5.43
CA GLY A 255 47.83 19.97 5.87
C GLY A 255 48.51 19.53 7.18
N SER A 256 49.66 20.15 7.49
CA SER A 256 50.39 19.88 8.74
C SER A 256 49.61 20.28 10.01
N ASN A 257 48.58 21.09 9.85
CA ASN A 257 47.60 21.48 10.86
C ASN A 257 46.43 20.47 10.99
N GLY A 258 46.44 19.34 10.27
CA GLY A 258 45.38 18.35 10.31
C GLY A 258 44.07 18.81 9.65
N LEU A 259 44.12 19.85 8.80
CA LEU A 259 42.96 20.37 8.06
C LEU A 259 43.22 20.30 6.56
N PHE A 260 42.17 20.25 5.76
CA PHE A 260 42.26 20.41 4.30
C PHE A 260 42.26 21.90 3.96
N ASP A 261 43.04 22.28 2.94
CA ASP A 261 43.09 23.67 2.49
C ASP A 261 41.75 24.10 1.89
N GLY A 262 41.20 25.21 2.35
CA GLY A 262 39.92 25.76 1.88
C GLY A 262 38.65 24.96 2.19
N ALA A 263 38.72 23.87 2.97
CA ALA A 263 37.56 23.04 3.29
C ALA A 263 36.88 23.44 4.62
N ASP A 264 35.60 23.09 4.75
CA ASP A 264 34.86 23.25 6.00
C ASP A 264 35.49 22.43 7.13
N TYR A 265 35.45 22.98 8.34
CA TYR A 265 36.08 22.40 9.51
C TYR A 265 35.46 21.05 9.93
N LEU A 266 34.26 20.73 9.44
CA LEU A 266 33.61 19.42 9.62
C LEU A 266 34.26 18.30 8.79
N ILE A 267 34.87 18.62 7.64
CA ILE A 267 35.37 17.62 6.69
C ILE A 267 36.53 16.79 7.26
N PRO A 268 37.53 17.38 7.95
CA PRO A 268 38.54 16.60 8.67
C PRO A 268 37.96 15.66 9.73
N ALA A 269 36.92 16.08 10.47
CA ALA A 269 36.26 15.22 11.46
C ALA A 269 35.59 14.00 10.81
N ILE A 270 34.92 14.19 9.67
CA ILE A 270 34.39 13.10 8.85
C ILE A 270 35.52 12.13 8.51
N PHE A 271 36.63 12.64 7.98
CA PHE A 271 37.77 11.81 7.60
C PHE A 271 38.35 11.03 8.79
N PHE A 272 38.47 11.65 9.97
CA PHE A 272 38.95 10.96 11.18
C PHE A 272 38.03 9.81 11.58
N SER A 273 36.71 10.00 11.47
CA SER A 273 35.74 8.93 11.72
C SER A 273 35.89 7.77 10.72
N GLN A 274 36.28 8.04 9.48
CA GLN A 274 36.48 7.04 8.43
C GLN A 274 37.75 6.22 8.64
N LEU A 275 38.84 6.85 9.12
CA LEU A 275 40.05 6.14 9.52
C LEU A 275 39.77 5.14 10.65
N ALA A 276 39.01 5.56 11.68
CA ALA A 276 38.59 4.69 12.77
C ALA A 276 37.64 3.58 12.28
N ALA A 277 36.68 3.90 11.41
CA ALA A 277 35.75 2.93 10.85
C ALA A 277 36.46 1.89 9.96
N PHE A 278 37.50 2.28 9.22
CA PHE A 278 38.33 1.37 8.45
C PHE A 278 39.08 0.40 9.35
N ASP A 279 39.65 0.89 10.44
CA ASP A 279 40.37 0.07 11.43
C ASP A 279 39.43 -0.91 12.14
N ILE A 280 38.21 -0.49 12.50
CA ILE A 280 37.14 -1.38 13.00
C ILE A 280 36.83 -2.47 11.98
N ALA A 281 36.56 -2.08 10.73
CA ALA A 281 36.14 -3.01 9.70
C ALA A 281 37.26 -4.01 9.39
N THR A 282 38.51 -3.56 9.30
CA THR A 282 39.67 -4.40 8.97
C THR A 282 40.25 -5.15 10.17
N ASN A 283 39.79 -4.85 11.39
CA ASN A 283 40.36 -5.34 12.64
C ASN A 283 41.86 -5.00 12.75
N GLN A 284 42.20 -3.74 12.48
CA GLN A 284 43.56 -3.19 12.52
C GLN A 284 43.62 -1.94 13.40
N THR A 285 44.82 -1.49 13.72
CA THR A 285 45.04 -0.26 14.52
C THR A 285 46.01 0.71 13.84
N GLN A 286 46.11 0.65 12.51
CA GLN A 286 47.14 1.36 11.77
C GLN A 286 47.03 2.88 11.89
N HIS A 287 45.82 3.42 12.07
CA HIS A 287 45.59 4.86 12.09
C HIS A 287 45.55 5.46 13.49
N GLN A 288 45.66 4.66 14.56
CA GLN A 288 45.51 5.11 15.94
C GLN A 288 46.47 6.25 16.30
N ASN A 289 47.76 6.12 15.95
CA ASN A 289 48.77 7.14 16.26
C ASN A 289 48.50 8.46 15.54
N SER A 290 48.14 8.39 14.25
CA SER A 290 47.79 9.57 13.44
C SER A 290 46.57 10.27 14.02
N LEU A 291 45.53 9.51 14.39
CA LEU A 291 44.32 10.05 15.01
C LEU A 291 44.64 10.74 16.34
N THR A 292 45.47 10.15 17.20
CA THR A 292 45.89 10.79 18.46
C THR A 292 46.54 12.16 18.21
N GLN A 293 47.40 12.27 17.19
CA GLN A 293 48.01 13.54 16.80
C GLN A 293 46.97 14.51 16.23
N TYR A 294 46.09 14.06 15.33
CA TYR A 294 45.10 14.92 14.69
C TYR A 294 44.09 15.49 15.69
N PHE A 295 43.58 14.69 16.64
CA PHE A 295 42.70 15.17 17.69
C PHE A 295 43.39 16.17 18.63
N ALA A 296 44.68 15.97 18.93
CA ALA A 296 45.45 16.91 19.72
C ALA A 296 45.59 18.28 19.02
N ILE A 297 45.77 18.29 17.70
CA ILE A 297 45.83 19.53 16.89
C ILE A 297 44.44 20.17 16.78
N ALA A 298 43.40 19.40 16.46
CA ALA A 298 42.03 19.91 16.34
C ALA A 298 41.58 20.60 17.64
N ASN A 299 41.90 20.01 18.80
CA ASN A 299 41.59 20.58 20.11
C ASN A 299 42.30 21.92 20.40
N GLN A 300 43.45 22.20 19.77
CA GLN A 300 44.16 23.48 19.92
C GLN A 300 43.57 24.59 19.04
N THR A 301 42.89 24.22 17.95
CA THR A 301 42.40 25.16 16.93
C THR A 301 40.95 25.63 17.18
N SER A 302 40.22 24.96 18.07
CA SER A 302 38.75 25.03 18.20
C SER A 302 38.12 26.44 18.07
N THR A 303 37.27 26.60 17.05
CA THR A 303 36.21 27.63 16.91
C THR A 303 34.86 26.93 16.69
N ASN A 304 33.77 27.53 17.19
CA ASN A 304 32.34 27.18 17.05
C ASN A 304 31.83 25.76 17.42
N PHE A 305 30.52 25.70 17.70
CA PHE A 305 29.81 24.62 18.42
C PHE A 305 29.31 23.47 17.53
N SER A 306 28.78 23.79 16.35
CA SER A 306 28.29 22.81 15.36
C SER A 306 29.35 21.77 15.00
N ASP A 307 30.60 22.24 14.93
CA ASP A 307 31.75 21.42 14.61
C ASP A 307 32.12 20.47 15.76
N SER A 308 31.84 20.83 17.01
CA SER A 308 32.24 20.03 18.17
C SER A 308 31.55 18.65 18.19
N ASN A 309 30.28 18.56 17.79
CA ASN A 309 29.52 17.30 17.82
C ASN A 309 30.03 16.26 16.82
N ILE A 310 30.47 16.68 15.62
CA ILE A 310 31.01 15.76 14.61
C ILE A 310 32.40 15.25 14.99
N TYR A 311 33.24 16.08 15.60
CA TYR A 311 34.49 15.65 16.22
C TYR A 311 34.24 14.69 17.39
N GLY A 312 33.17 14.92 18.17
CA GLY A 312 32.72 14.01 19.21
C GLY A 312 32.31 12.63 18.66
N TYR A 313 31.56 12.61 17.55
CA TYR A 313 31.22 11.39 16.83
C TYR A 313 32.48 10.65 16.35
N ALA A 314 33.42 11.36 15.73
CA ALA A 314 34.68 10.77 15.26
C ALA A 314 35.49 10.18 16.43
N ALA A 315 35.53 10.88 17.58
CA ALA A 315 36.19 10.40 18.79
C ALA A 315 35.49 9.17 19.37
N ALA A 316 34.15 9.12 19.37
CA ALA A 316 33.39 7.94 19.80
C ALA A 316 33.69 6.72 18.91
N GLN A 317 33.79 6.92 17.58
CA GLN A 317 34.21 5.86 16.65
C GLN A 317 35.65 5.41 16.92
N ALA A 318 36.59 6.33 17.18
CA ALA A 318 37.96 5.98 17.54
C ALA A 318 38.04 5.22 18.88
N TYR A 319 37.21 5.59 19.87
CA TYR A 319 37.10 4.83 21.11
C TYR A 319 36.54 3.42 20.89
N LEU A 320 35.53 3.28 20.01
CA LEU A 320 35.02 1.97 19.61
C LEU A 320 36.10 1.10 18.97
N ALA A 321 36.96 1.69 18.12
CA ALA A 321 38.06 1.03 17.44
C ALA A 321 39.18 0.58 18.39
N TYR A 322 39.66 1.48 19.25
CA TYR A 322 40.94 1.30 19.95
C TYR A 322 40.82 1.12 21.46
N LYS A 323 39.65 1.43 22.05
CA LYS A 323 39.42 1.43 23.50
C LYS A 323 40.37 2.33 24.30
N ASP A 324 40.94 3.34 23.65
CA ASP A 324 41.83 4.33 24.29
C ASP A 324 41.00 5.39 25.05
N PRO A 325 41.19 5.56 26.37
CA PRO A 325 40.47 6.55 27.17
C PRO A 325 40.60 7.99 26.68
N LEU A 326 41.66 8.32 25.93
CA LEU A 326 41.83 9.66 25.37
C LEU A 326 40.70 10.02 24.39
N PHE A 327 40.31 9.08 23.52
CA PHE A 327 39.22 9.31 22.57
C PHE A 327 37.86 9.39 23.27
N LEU A 328 37.64 8.60 24.33
CA LEU A 328 36.43 8.73 25.14
C LEU A 328 36.32 10.13 25.75
N LYS A 329 37.41 10.66 26.30
CA LYS A 329 37.45 12.02 26.87
C LYS A 329 37.10 13.10 25.84
N TYR A 330 37.58 12.97 24.60
CA TYR A 330 37.21 13.89 23.52
C TYR A 330 35.72 13.79 23.16
N ALA A 331 35.17 12.57 23.10
CA ALA A 331 33.75 12.34 22.84
C ALA A 331 32.86 12.94 23.95
N GLU A 332 33.24 12.76 25.22
CA GLU A 332 32.54 13.33 26.38
C GLU A 332 32.60 14.86 26.38
N LEU A 333 33.77 15.46 26.09
CA LEU A 333 33.93 16.91 26.01
C LEU A 333 33.06 17.54 24.92
N ALA A 334 33.03 16.90 23.74
CA ALA A 334 32.17 17.30 22.64
C ALA A 334 30.69 17.17 23.01
N TRP A 335 30.29 16.07 23.68
CA TRP A 335 28.92 15.88 24.13
C TRP A 335 28.49 16.92 25.18
N GLU A 336 29.35 17.23 26.16
CA GLU A 336 29.06 18.26 27.17
C GLU A 336 28.88 19.63 26.56
N THR A 337 29.68 19.93 25.54
CA THR A 337 29.52 21.11 24.72
C THR A 337 28.17 21.05 24.00
N GLY A 338 27.87 19.91 23.34
CA GLY A 338 26.61 19.57 22.66
C GLY A 338 25.36 19.89 23.47
N ASN A 339 25.38 19.38 24.69
CA ASN A 339 24.29 19.42 25.63
C ASN A 339 24.00 20.85 26.13
N LYS A 340 24.96 21.77 26.12
CA LYS A 340 24.73 23.17 26.52
C LYS A 340 23.80 23.92 25.56
N TYR A 341 23.78 23.54 24.28
CA TYR A 341 22.97 24.16 23.25
C TYR A 341 21.82 23.26 22.78
N THR A 342 21.59 22.14 23.46
CA THR A 342 20.43 21.29 23.24
C THR A 342 19.35 21.67 24.25
N ILE A 343 18.12 21.86 23.77
CA ILE A 343 17.01 22.31 24.60
C ILE A 343 16.63 21.21 25.59
N ALA A 344 16.76 21.49 26.89
CA ALA A 344 16.28 20.59 27.93
C ALA A 344 14.80 20.87 28.26
N GLN A 345 14.13 19.90 28.88
CA GLN A 345 12.75 20.08 29.33
C GLN A 345 12.60 21.26 30.32
N SER A 346 13.63 21.53 31.13
CA SER A 346 13.67 22.69 32.01
C SER A 346 13.70 24.03 31.27
N ASP A 347 14.35 24.09 30.10
CA ASP A 347 14.42 25.30 29.28
C ASP A 347 13.05 25.59 28.65
N VAL A 348 12.38 24.54 28.16
CA VAL A 348 10.99 24.63 27.69
C VAL A 348 10.08 25.16 28.78
N ASN A 349 10.16 24.62 30.00
CA ASN A 349 9.31 25.07 31.12
C ASN A 349 9.58 26.54 31.50
N ALA A 350 10.80 27.02 31.31
CA ALA A 350 11.20 28.39 31.59
C ALA A 350 10.91 29.38 30.43
N GLY A 351 10.59 28.88 29.23
CA GLY A 351 10.43 29.71 28.03
C GLY A 351 11.73 30.39 27.56
N ARG A 352 12.88 29.87 27.99
CA ARG A 352 14.22 30.38 27.64
C ARG A 352 15.29 29.35 27.98
N MET A 353 16.46 29.45 27.35
CA MET A 353 17.65 28.69 27.76
C MET A 353 18.11 29.15 29.15
N VAL A 354 17.98 28.28 30.16
CA VAL A 354 18.21 28.62 31.58
C VAL A 354 19.68 28.92 31.84
N ASN A 355 20.58 28.26 31.11
CA ASN A 355 22.02 28.48 31.17
C ASN A 355 22.49 29.81 30.52
N GLY A 356 21.58 30.56 29.88
CA GLY A 356 21.86 31.88 29.31
C GLY A 356 22.69 31.89 28.02
N VAL A 357 22.89 30.74 27.35
CA VAL A 357 23.68 30.68 26.10
C VAL A 357 22.94 31.27 24.89
N LYS A 358 21.61 31.39 24.98
CA LYS A 358 20.75 32.08 23.99
C LYS A 358 19.98 33.22 24.67
N SER A 359 19.79 34.33 23.95
CA SER A 359 19.26 35.60 24.48
C SER A 359 17.86 35.97 23.96
N PHE A 360 17.13 35.02 23.36
CA PHE A 360 15.77 35.20 22.87
C PHE A 360 14.74 34.38 23.67
N SER A 361 13.45 34.60 23.42
CA SER A 361 12.36 33.83 24.05
C SER A 361 12.16 32.51 23.32
N LEU A 362 12.26 31.40 24.04
CA LEU A 362 12.20 30.06 23.46
C LEU A 362 10.74 29.62 23.26
N ALA A 363 10.40 29.16 22.05
CA ALA A 363 9.13 28.50 21.79
C ALA A 363 9.02 27.23 22.65
N GLN A 364 7.97 27.14 23.45
CA GLN A 364 7.79 26.01 24.37
C GLN A 364 7.25 24.77 23.63
N THR A 365 6.37 25.01 22.65
CA THR A 365 5.73 23.98 21.85
C THR A 365 5.62 24.41 20.40
N CYS A 366 5.94 23.52 19.48
CA CYS A 366 5.65 23.67 18.05
C CYS A 366 4.83 22.46 17.59
N GLN A 367 3.88 22.67 16.68
CA GLN A 367 3.04 21.59 16.13
C GLN A 367 2.33 20.74 17.21
N GLY A 368 2.07 21.31 18.40
CA GLY A 368 1.47 20.60 19.54
C GLY A 368 2.43 19.73 20.35
N ALA A 369 3.72 19.69 20.01
CA ALA A 369 4.77 18.93 20.69
C ALA A 369 5.82 19.84 21.35
N THR A 370 6.53 19.32 22.35
CA THR A 370 7.58 20.06 23.06
C THR A 370 8.81 20.31 22.18
N MET A 371 9.45 21.47 22.33
CA MET A 371 10.73 21.79 21.66
C MET A 371 11.98 21.18 22.32
N ALA A 372 11.80 20.40 23.39
CA ALA A 372 12.91 19.71 24.06
C ALA A 372 13.56 18.68 23.13
N GLY A 373 14.89 18.66 23.09
CA GLY A 373 15.69 17.75 22.27
C GLY A 373 16.32 18.36 21.01
N GLY A 374 15.88 19.54 20.57
CA GLY A 374 16.47 20.26 19.45
C GLY A 374 17.80 20.93 19.83
N THR A 375 18.78 20.89 18.94
CA THR A 375 20.11 21.48 19.14
C THR A 375 20.34 22.68 18.20
N PHE A 376 20.74 23.83 18.76
CA PHE A 376 20.98 25.04 17.97
C PHE A 376 22.19 24.90 17.03
N SER A 377 22.09 25.51 15.85
CA SER A 377 23.13 25.51 14.79
C SER A 377 24.39 26.29 15.15
N SER A 378 24.24 27.30 16.02
CA SER A 378 25.25 28.34 16.22
C SER A 378 25.42 28.70 17.70
N THR A 379 26.62 29.13 18.07
CA THR A 379 26.93 29.72 19.39
C THR A 379 26.41 31.14 19.54
N ASN A 380 26.02 31.80 18.44
CA ASN A 380 25.53 33.17 18.49
C ASN A 380 24.28 33.23 19.36
N ALA A 381 24.31 34.08 20.39
CA ALA A 381 23.24 34.18 21.38
C ALA A 381 21.88 34.55 20.78
N THR A 382 21.87 35.29 19.67
CA THR A 382 20.64 35.76 19.01
C THR A 382 20.16 34.85 17.88
N ASP A 383 20.97 33.86 17.48
CA ASP A 383 20.60 32.93 16.41
C ASP A 383 19.61 31.89 16.95
N THR A 384 18.42 31.88 16.35
CA THR A 384 17.27 31.08 16.75
C THR A 384 17.22 29.73 16.04
N SER A 385 18.10 29.48 15.07
CA SER A 385 18.01 28.32 14.19
C SER A 385 18.44 27.01 14.89
N ILE A 386 17.55 26.01 14.78
CA ILE A 386 17.78 24.62 15.14
C ILE A 386 17.80 23.86 13.83
N ASN A 387 18.83 23.07 13.55
CA ASN A 387 18.95 22.33 12.29
C ASN A 387 19.47 20.90 12.49
N GLY A 388 19.45 20.13 11.40
CA GLY A 388 19.58 18.69 11.43
C GLY A 388 20.99 18.22 11.73
N LEU A 389 22.01 18.88 11.18
CA LEU A 389 23.42 18.55 11.43
C LEU A 389 23.79 18.44 12.93
N PRO A 390 23.64 19.49 13.76
CA PRO A 390 23.99 19.41 15.18
C PRO A 390 23.04 18.53 15.98
N THR A 391 21.74 18.52 15.66
CA THR A 391 20.73 17.71 16.37
C THR A 391 20.93 16.22 16.12
N GLY A 392 21.13 15.82 14.86
CA GLY A 392 21.41 14.46 14.45
C GLY A 392 22.73 13.95 15.02
N HIS A 393 23.82 14.72 14.91
CA HIS A 393 25.11 14.32 15.50
C HIS A 393 25.04 14.22 17.03
N PHE A 394 24.32 15.13 17.70
CA PHE A 394 24.13 15.06 19.15
C PHE A 394 23.33 13.80 19.54
N ALA A 395 22.28 13.46 18.79
CA ALA A 395 21.50 12.24 18.99
C ALA A 395 22.36 10.98 18.82
N ILE A 396 23.14 10.89 17.74
CA ILE A 396 24.03 9.75 17.46
C ILE A 396 25.12 9.64 18.54
N LEU A 397 25.80 10.74 18.86
CA LEU A 397 26.86 10.75 19.87
C LEU A 397 26.33 10.32 21.24
N SER A 398 25.15 10.83 21.63
CA SER A 398 24.45 10.40 22.84
C SER A 398 24.16 8.90 22.82
N ALA A 399 23.65 8.37 21.71
CA ALA A 399 23.36 6.94 21.60
C ALA A 399 24.63 6.06 21.65
N LEU A 400 25.72 6.49 21.02
CA LEU A 400 27.01 5.79 21.05
C LEU A 400 27.66 5.84 22.44
N LEU A 401 27.59 6.97 23.14
CA LEU A 401 28.06 7.06 24.53
C LEU A 401 27.20 6.22 25.47
N ALA A 402 25.89 6.17 25.27
CA ALA A 402 25.00 5.27 26.02
C ALA A 402 25.32 3.78 25.76
N GLN A 403 25.74 3.43 24.53
CA GLN A 403 26.15 2.08 24.18
C GLN A 403 27.51 1.69 24.80
N THR A 404 28.42 2.66 24.95
CA THR A 404 29.82 2.39 25.31
C THR A 404 30.15 2.66 26.78
N THR A 405 29.35 3.48 27.44
CA THR A 405 29.49 3.85 28.85
C THR A 405 28.29 3.36 29.64
N ASN A 406 28.42 3.30 30.97
CA ASN A 406 27.31 2.97 31.87
C ASN A 406 26.70 4.23 32.52
N ASP A 407 26.86 5.40 31.88
CA ASP A 407 26.32 6.66 32.41
C ASP A 407 24.86 6.85 31.97
N SER A 408 23.99 7.02 32.95
CA SER A 408 22.54 7.20 32.77
C SER A 408 22.13 8.47 32.01
N ARG A 409 23.03 9.44 31.81
CA ARG A 409 22.71 10.74 31.18
C ARG A 409 22.54 10.67 29.67
N TYR A 410 23.22 9.73 29.00
CA TYR A 410 23.30 9.71 27.54
C TYR A 410 22.05 9.13 26.86
N LEU A 411 21.48 8.06 27.41
CA LEU A 411 20.31 7.40 26.81
C LEU A 411 19.09 8.33 26.73
N PRO A 412 18.69 9.06 27.81
CA PRO A 412 17.58 10.00 27.74
C PRO A 412 17.83 11.15 26.76
N ALA A 413 19.08 11.64 26.65
CA ALA A 413 19.42 12.71 25.71
C ALA A 413 19.23 12.25 24.26
N ALA A 414 19.68 11.04 23.91
CA ALA A 414 19.49 10.46 22.59
C ALA A 414 18.01 10.29 22.24
N GLN A 415 17.21 9.72 23.16
CA GLN A 415 15.77 9.53 22.96
C GLN A 415 15.04 10.86 22.81
N LEU A 416 15.41 11.88 23.59
CA LEU A 416 14.80 13.20 23.53
C LEU A 416 15.05 13.87 22.17
N SER A 417 16.28 13.83 21.65
CA SER A 417 16.59 14.39 20.32
C SER A 417 15.92 13.62 19.18
N VAL A 418 15.83 12.28 19.25
CA VAL A 418 15.07 11.51 18.26
C VAL A 418 13.58 11.82 18.31
N THR A 419 13.01 11.98 19.51
CA THR A 419 11.61 12.38 19.70
C THR A 419 11.35 13.78 19.15
N PHE A 420 12.30 14.70 19.31
CA PHE A 420 12.24 16.02 18.70
C PHE A 420 12.18 15.94 17.16
N MET A 421 13.12 15.21 16.54
CA MET A 421 13.15 15.01 15.09
C MET A 421 11.83 14.38 14.58
N GLN A 422 11.34 13.36 15.27
CA GLN A 422 10.07 12.70 14.95
C GLN A 422 8.88 13.68 14.97
N ASN A 423 8.80 14.54 15.99
CA ASN A 423 7.64 15.40 16.20
C ASN A 423 7.61 16.62 15.29
N HIS A 424 8.78 17.19 14.97
CA HIS A 424 8.85 18.48 14.27
C HIS A 424 9.31 18.38 12.82
N TRP A 425 10.09 17.35 12.48
CA TRP A 425 10.78 17.26 11.19
C TRP A 425 10.30 16.12 10.30
N LEU A 426 9.49 15.18 10.75
CA LEU A 426 8.88 14.22 9.82
C LEU A 426 7.76 14.90 9.04
N ASP A 427 7.91 14.98 7.72
CA ASP A 427 6.93 15.56 6.82
C ASP A 427 5.80 14.57 6.44
N SER A 428 4.97 14.92 5.45
CA SER A 428 3.85 14.06 5.03
C SER A 428 4.25 12.76 4.35
N ASP A 429 5.46 12.71 3.81
CA ASP A 429 6.04 11.59 3.08
C ASP A 429 7.05 10.82 3.94
N ASP A 430 7.04 11.07 5.26
CA ASP A 430 7.94 10.51 6.27
C ASP A 430 9.43 10.84 6.04
N ILE A 431 9.69 11.93 5.31
CA ILE A 431 11.03 12.50 5.09
C ILE A 431 11.38 13.42 6.26
N VAL A 432 12.63 13.33 6.72
CA VAL A 432 13.15 14.19 7.78
C VAL A 432 13.58 15.53 7.17
N LEU A 433 12.95 16.61 7.64
CA LEU A 433 13.26 18.01 7.30
C LEU A 433 14.50 18.51 8.09
N ASP A 434 15.12 19.58 7.61
CA ASP A 434 16.38 20.08 8.16
C ASP A 434 16.23 20.91 9.44
N GLY A 435 15.31 21.88 9.49
CA GLY A 435 15.39 22.91 10.53
C GLY A 435 14.08 23.52 10.99
N ILE A 436 14.12 24.11 12.18
CA ILE A 436 13.02 24.86 12.79
C ILE A 436 13.56 26.04 13.60
N SER A 437 12.86 27.17 13.61
CA SER A 437 13.17 28.26 14.54
C SER A 437 12.76 27.92 15.96
N GLY A 438 13.68 28.11 16.90
CA GLY A 438 13.41 28.02 18.34
C GLY A 438 12.76 29.27 18.94
N ASN A 439 12.53 30.34 18.18
CA ASN A 439 12.00 31.59 18.73
C ASN A 439 10.50 31.52 19.03
N ALA A 440 10.02 32.18 20.08
CA ALA A 440 8.59 32.40 20.36
C ALA A 440 8.07 33.72 19.75
N GLY A 441 8.71 34.19 18.68
CA GLY A 441 8.54 35.54 18.14
C GLY A 441 8.05 35.55 16.69
N ALA A 442 8.60 36.46 15.87
CA ALA A 442 8.14 36.68 14.49
C ALA A 442 8.34 35.46 13.55
N ASP A 443 9.32 34.61 13.85
CA ASP A 443 9.66 33.39 13.13
C ASP A 443 9.27 32.12 13.90
N GLU A 444 8.31 32.20 14.83
CA GLU A 444 7.92 31.07 15.69
C GLU A 444 7.56 29.81 14.89
N CYS A 445 8.24 28.72 15.24
CA CYS A 445 8.06 27.39 14.63
C CYS A 445 8.20 27.37 13.10
N MET A 446 8.87 28.37 12.50
CA MET A 446 9.13 28.40 11.08
C MET A 446 10.07 27.24 10.71
N LEU A 447 9.61 26.35 9.84
CA LEU A 447 10.39 25.24 9.31
C LEU A 447 11.31 25.70 8.18
N SER A 448 12.44 25.02 8.03
CA SER A 448 13.32 25.15 6.86
C SER A 448 12.67 24.45 5.65
N ASP A 449 12.77 25.06 4.48
CA ASP A 449 12.37 24.45 3.20
C ASP A 449 13.47 23.51 2.65
N ILE A 450 14.59 23.37 3.36
CA ILE A 450 15.71 22.51 2.97
C ILE A 450 15.36 21.05 3.29
N VAL A 451 15.48 20.20 2.27
CA VAL A 451 15.25 18.76 2.37
C VAL A 451 16.49 18.05 1.86
N GLU A 452 17.21 17.40 2.77
CA GLU A 452 18.51 16.82 2.47
C GLU A 452 18.57 15.36 2.96
N PRO A 453 19.25 14.46 2.22
CA PRO A 453 19.35 13.04 2.59
C PRO A 453 20.03 12.80 3.94
N TYR A 454 20.93 13.70 4.35
CA TYR A 454 21.72 13.52 5.57
C TYR A 454 20.86 13.54 6.84
N ASP A 455 19.77 14.30 6.86
CA ASP A 455 18.85 14.39 8.00
C ASP A 455 18.21 13.03 8.30
N SER A 456 17.69 12.41 7.23
CA SER A 456 17.14 11.06 7.28
C SER A 456 18.24 10.06 7.68
N GLY A 457 19.44 10.18 7.10
CA GLY A 457 20.58 9.33 7.42
C GLY A 457 21.00 9.34 8.89
N MET A 458 21.09 10.53 9.48
CA MET A 458 21.48 10.68 10.89
C MET A 458 20.40 10.17 11.84
N MET A 459 19.13 10.42 11.54
CA MET A 459 18.01 9.88 12.33
C MET A 459 17.99 8.34 12.27
N ILE A 460 18.19 7.76 11.09
CA ILE A 460 18.32 6.30 10.91
C ILE A 460 19.48 5.75 11.74
N GLU A 461 20.65 6.40 11.73
CA GLU A 461 21.80 5.96 12.52
C GLU A 461 21.53 6.00 14.03
N ALA A 462 20.99 7.11 14.54
CA ALA A 462 20.63 7.25 15.95
C ALA A 462 19.62 6.18 16.38
N LEU A 463 18.55 5.98 15.58
CA LEU A 463 17.54 4.95 15.81
C LEU A 463 18.14 3.55 15.79
N ALA A 464 19.03 3.24 14.84
CA ALA A 464 19.65 1.93 14.76
C ALA A 464 20.47 1.59 16.01
N VAL A 465 21.17 2.57 16.59
CA VAL A 465 21.88 2.39 17.86
C VAL A 465 20.89 2.22 19.02
N LEU A 466 19.86 3.08 19.10
CA LEU A 466 18.85 3.04 20.15
C LEU A 466 18.05 1.72 20.17
N VAL A 467 17.62 1.24 19.01
CA VAL A 467 16.89 -0.03 18.88
C VAL A 467 17.76 -1.19 19.35
N GLN A 468 19.06 -1.18 19.01
CA GLN A 468 19.96 -2.23 19.45
C GLN A 468 20.15 -2.26 20.97
N ILE A 469 20.28 -1.09 21.63
CA ILE A 469 20.52 -1.04 23.08
C ILE A 469 19.24 -1.16 23.91
N THR A 470 18.08 -0.76 23.38
CA THR A 470 16.81 -0.74 24.13
C THR A 470 15.84 -1.88 23.78
N GLY A 471 15.86 -2.38 22.54
CA GLY A 471 14.88 -3.34 22.03
C GLY A 471 13.45 -2.79 21.91
N GLN A 472 13.25 -1.47 21.91
CA GLN A 472 11.92 -0.86 21.83
C GLN A 472 11.31 -1.01 20.43
N GLU A 473 10.13 -1.64 20.36
CA GLU A 473 9.40 -1.86 19.10
C GLU A 473 8.97 -0.55 18.43
N ASP A 474 8.59 0.48 19.21
CA ASP A 474 8.19 1.79 18.67
C ASP A 474 9.34 2.48 17.90
N LEU A 475 10.55 2.42 18.45
CA LEU A 475 11.75 2.95 17.79
C LEU A 475 12.12 2.13 16.55
N GLN A 476 11.88 0.82 16.58
CA GLN A 476 12.10 -0.05 15.43
C GLN A 476 11.08 0.23 14.31
N ALA A 477 9.82 0.47 14.65
CA ALA A 477 8.79 0.86 13.70
C ALA A 477 9.14 2.20 13.05
N LEU A 478 9.53 3.20 13.86
CA LEU A 478 9.99 4.50 13.37
C LEU A 478 11.21 4.38 12.45
N LEU A 479 12.20 3.55 12.83
CA LEU A 479 13.36 3.26 11.99
C LEU A 479 12.96 2.70 10.62
N VAL A 480 12.05 1.73 10.60
CA VAL A 480 11.56 1.12 9.35
C VAL A 480 10.86 2.16 8.47
N THR A 481 10.02 3.01 9.05
CA THR A 481 9.32 4.08 8.32
C THR A 481 10.30 5.04 7.66
N VAL A 482 11.24 5.60 8.43
CA VAL A 482 12.21 6.58 7.91
C VAL A 482 13.12 5.95 6.84
N VAL A 483 13.55 4.69 7.03
CA VAL A 483 14.33 3.97 6.03
C VAL A 483 13.53 3.79 4.73
N GLN A 484 12.27 3.38 4.81
CA GLN A 484 11.43 3.15 3.63
C GLN A 484 11.18 4.43 2.83
N ALA A 485 10.99 5.56 3.51
CA ALA A 485 10.86 6.86 2.85
C ALA A 485 12.19 7.31 2.22
N ALA A 486 13.28 7.19 2.94
CA ALA A 486 14.56 7.75 2.52
C ALA A 486 15.17 7.07 1.28
N ILE A 487 15.01 5.75 1.15
CA ILE A 487 15.58 4.96 0.04
C ILE A 487 14.75 5.02 -1.26
N VAL A 488 13.59 5.68 -1.22
CA VAL A 488 12.72 5.86 -2.41
C VAL A 488 12.49 7.31 -2.79
N SER A 489 12.96 8.26 -1.98
CA SER A 489 12.78 9.69 -2.22
C SER A 489 13.45 10.14 -3.51
N ASP A 490 12.69 10.74 -4.41
CA ASP A 490 13.17 11.38 -5.63
C ASP A 490 13.80 12.77 -5.38
N ASN A 491 13.76 13.27 -4.14
CA ASN A 491 14.42 14.52 -3.73
C ASN A 491 15.94 14.47 -3.92
N TRP A 492 16.55 13.30 -3.72
CA TRP A 492 18.01 13.15 -3.74
C TRP A 492 18.51 11.92 -4.49
N GLN A 493 17.66 11.17 -5.19
CA GLN A 493 18.12 10.05 -6.01
C GLN A 493 17.53 10.08 -7.40
N GLY A 494 18.35 9.70 -8.39
CA GLY A 494 17.94 9.64 -9.79
C GLY A 494 17.04 8.43 -10.06
N THR A 495 16.49 8.38 -11.28
CA THR A 495 15.74 7.20 -11.77
C THR A 495 16.60 5.94 -11.88
N ASN A 496 17.92 6.08 -11.79
CA ASN A 496 18.93 5.02 -11.71
C ASN A 496 19.21 4.57 -10.26
N GLY A 497 18.54 5.14 -9.26
CA GLY A 497 18.75 4.82 -7.85
C GLY A 497 20.08 5.28 -7.27
N ILE A 498 20.85 6.09 -7.99
CA ILE A 498 22.10 6.69 -7.47
C ILE A 498 21.74 8.00 -6.76
N ILE A 499 22.28 8.19 -5.56
CA ILE A 499 22.14 9.44 -4.81
C ILE A 499 22.83 10.56 -5.57
N SER A 500 22.13 11.67 -5.76
CA SER A 500 22.61 12.89 -6.39
C SER A 500 22.21 14.08 -5.54
N ASN A 501 23.00 14.37 -4.51
CA ASN A 501 22.84 15.58 -3.73
C ASN A 501 23.72 16.71 -4.29
N GLN A 502 23.10 17.75 -4.84
CA GLN A 502 23.78 18.93 -5.39
C GLN A 502 23.79 20.12 -4.41
N GLY A 503 23.09 20.01 -3.26
CA GLY A 503 22.87 21.12 -2.32
C GLY A 503 24.05 21.38 -1.38
N HIS A 504 24.58 20.33 -0.73
CA HIS A 504 25.56 20.49 0.37
C HIS A 504 26.67 19.41 0.44
N GLY A 505 26.87 18.59 -0.60
CA GLY A 505 27.88 17.54 -0.55
C GLY A 505 28.04 16.73 -1.82
N GLY A 506 28.86 17.22 -2.74
CA GLY A 506 29.67 16.40 -3.64
C GLY A 506 29.02 15.31 -4.50
N GLY A 507 27.74 15.43 -4.84
CA GLY A 507 27.08 14.51 -5.76
C GLY A 507 26.79 13.13 -5.19
N GLY A 508 26.66 12.99 -3.87
CA GLY A 508 26.31 11.77 -3.12
C GLY A 508 25.83 12.12 -1.70
N ASP A 509 25.63 11.13 -0.81
CA ASP A 509 25.38 11.42 0.61
C ASP A 509 25.97 10.37 1.57
N LEU A 510 26.95 10.82 2.36
CA LEU A 510 27.65 10.00 3.34
C LEU A 510 26.72 9.52 4.47
N PHE A 511 25.90 10.42 4.99
CA PHE A 511 25.19 10.21 6.25
C PHE A 511 24.04 9.24 6.08
N LEU A 512 23.32 9.30 4.96
CA LEU A 512 22.31 8.33 4.56
C LEU A 512 22.90 6.95 4.39
N VAL A 513 23.99 6.83 3.63
CA VAL A 513 24.71 5.54 3.48
C VAL A 513 25.17 5.01 4.83
N ARG A 514 25.70 5.87 5.70
CA ARG A 514 26.17 5.48 7.04
C ARG A 514 25.03 4.99 7.94
N GLY A 515 23.89 5.67 7.94
CA GLY A 515 22.69 5.28 8.68
C GLY A 515 22.14 3.95 8.20
N LEU A 516 22.00 3.77 6.89
CA LEU A 516 21.55 2.50 6.30
C LEU A 516 22.47 1.33 6.65
N ILE A 517 23.79 1.55 6.61
CA ILE A 517 24.76 0.55 7.05
C ILE A 517 24.63 0.27 8.55
N ALA A 518 24.40 1.29 9.39
CA ALA A 518 24.20 1.09 10.82
C ALA A 518 22.95 0.24 11.11
N ALA A 519 21.84 0.51 10.41
CA ALA A 519 20.61 -0.27 10.54
C ALA A 519 20.80 -1.73 10.10
N TYR A 520 21.50 -1.95 8.98
CA TYR A 520 21.82 -3.29 8.48
C TYR A 520 22.78 -4.04 9.42
N ALA A 521 23.94 -3.45 9.74
CA ALA A 521 25.01 -4.11 10.49
C ALA A 521 24.61 -4.46 11.92
N ARG A 522 23.66 -3.73 12.52
CA ARG A 522 23.14 -4.02 13.86
C ARG A 522 22.01 -5.05 13.87
N ASN A 523 21.59 -5.55 12.70
CA ASN A 523 20.50 -6.52 12.54
C ASN A 523 19.19 -6.07 13.21
N VAL A 524 18.92 -4.75 13.17
CA VAL A 524 17.71 -4.13 13.74
C VAL A 524 16.57 -4.04 12.71
N ILE A 525 16.86 -4.33 11.44
CA ILE A 525 15.89 -4.46 10.35
C ILE A 525 16.07 -5.86 9.74
N SER A 526 14.98 -6.56 9.46
CA SER A 526 15.01 -7.95 8.96
C SER A 526 14.13 -8.15 7.72
N GLY A 527 14.29 -9.30 7.07
CA GLY A 527 13.50 -9.67 5.90
C GLY A 527 13.88 -8.89 4.64
N SER A 528 12.91 -8.71 3.75
CA SER A 528 13.12 -8.12 2.41
C SER A 528 13.63 -6.68 2.43
N LEU A 529 13.35 -5.91 3.49
CA LEU A 529 13.87 -4.55 3.62
C LEU A 529 15.38 -4.54 3.86
N SER A 530 15.90 -5.50 4.64
CA SER A 530 17.33 -5.67 4.85
C SER A 530 18.06 -6.03 3.54
N ASP A 531 17.47 -6.92 2.74
CA ASP A 531 18.01 -7.29 1.43
C ASP A 531 17.99 -6.10 0.45
N TYR A 532 16.95 -5.27 0.52
CA TYR A 532 16.83 -4.06 -0.29
C TYR A 532 17.88 -3.00 0.08
N ILE A 533 18.07 -2.74 1.38
CA ILE A 533 19.12 -1.81 1.85
C ILE A 533 20.48 -2.24 1.31
N LEU A 534 20.77 -3.54 1.33
CA LEU A 534 22.02 -4.08 0.81
C LEU A 534 22.18 -3.83 -0.70
N ALA A 535 21.12 -4.08 -1.48
CA ALA A 535 21.12 -3.81 -2.92
C ALA A 535 21.28 -2.31 -3.22
N TYR A 536 20.60 -1.44 -2.47
CA TYR A 536 20.71 0.00 -2.60
C TYR A 536 22.13 0.50 -2.33
N LEU A 537 22.76 0.01 -1.26
CA LEU A 537 24.16 0.32 -0.93
C LEU A 537 25.12 -0.17 -2.01
N ALA A 538 24.87 -1.35 -2.59
CA ALA A 538 25.68 -1.87 -3.70
C ALA A 538 25.61 -0.99 -4.94
N VAL A 539 24.43 -0.45 -5.28
CA VAL A 539 24.26 0.53 -6.37
C VAL A 539 25.11 1.78 -6.12
N GLN A 540 25.06 2.33 -4.91
CA GLN A 540 25.90 3.49 -4.56
C GLN A 540 27.39 3.17 -4.69
N TYR A 541 27.79 1.97 -4.25
CA TYR A 541 29.19 1.54 -4.28
C TYR A 541 29.71 1.41 -5.72
N ASN A 542 28.91 0.81 -6.60
CA ASN A 542 29.24 0.70 -8.01
C ASN A 542 29.34 2.08 -8.67
N ALA A 543 28.41 2.98 -8.37
CA ALA A 543 28.44 4.35 -8.89
C ALA A 543 29.75 5.09 -8.54
N VAL A 544 30.20 4.97 -7.29
CA VAL A 544 31.48 5.55 -6.84
C VAL A 544 32.67 4.98 -7.63
N LEU A 545 32.69 3.66 -7.88
CA LEU A 545 33.80 3.02 -8.58
C LEU A 545 33.81 3.28 -10.09
N ASP A 546 32.64 3.24 -10.72
CA ASP A 546 32.49 3.21 -12.18
C ASP A 546 32.32 4.62 -12.76
N LEU A 547 31.70 5.54 -12.02
CA LEU A 547 31.35 6.88 -12.50
C LEU A 547 32.15 8.00 -11.83
N ALA A 548 32.40 7.90 -10.52
CA ALA A 548 33.03 8.98 -9.75
C ALA A 548 34.57 8.96 -9.81
N ARG A 549 35.15 7.76 -9.93
CA ARG A 549 36.60 7.55 -9.83
C ARG A 549 37.37 8.16 -11.01
N SER A 550 38.42 8.92 -10.71
CA SER A 550 39.25 9.57 -11.74
C SER A 550 39.93 8.54 -12.66
N SER A 551 40.01 8.89 -13.94
CA SER A 551 40.74 8.11 -14.95
C SER A 551 42.25 8.36 -14.92
N GLN A 552 42.70 9.47 -14.32
CA GLN A 552 44.11 9.84 -14.23
C GLN A 552 44.76 9.31 -12.95
N THR A 553 44.01 9.31 -11.85
CA THR A 553 44.46 8.82 -10.54
C THR A 553 43.45 7.82 -9.98
N SER A 554 43.87 6.59 -9.70
CA SER A 554 42.94 5.52 -9.31
C SER A 554 42.28 5.69 -7.93
N SER A 555 42.63 6.73 -7.17
CA SER A 555 42.25 6.91 -5.76
C SER A 555 41.54 8.24 -5.47
N ILE A 556 41.23 9.04 -6.49
CA ILE A 556 40.46 10.27 -6.37
C ILE A 556 39.04 10.02 -6.88
N TYR A 557 38.04 10.47 -6.11
CA TYR A 557 36.62 10.27 -6.37
C TYR A 557 35.89 11.62 -6.40
N GLY A 558 34.85 11.69 -7.22
CA GLY A 558 34.03 12.89 -7.44
C GLY A 558 32.55 12.60 -7.23
N LEU A 559 31.71 13.25 -8.04
CA LEU A 559 30.25 13.05 -8.04
C LEU A 559 29.87 11.60 -8.35
N TRP A 560 28.93 11.02 -7.58
CA TRP A 560 28.53 9.62 -7.74
C TRP A 560 27.79 9.37 -9.05
N VAL A 561 27.06 10.37 -9.55
CA VAL A 561 26.42 10.33 -10.87
C VAL A 561 27.39 10.62 -12.03
N GLY A 562 28.65 10.92 -11.73
CA GLY A 562 29.63 11.39 -12.68
C GLY A 562 29.45 12.87 -13.07
N PRO A 563 30.36 13.44 -13.88
CA PRO A 563 31.52 12.78 -14.49
C PRO A 563 32.62 12.45 -13.47
N ALA A 564 33.57 11.60 -13.88
CA ALA A 564 34.73 11.22 -13.08
C ALA A 564 35.54 12.43 -12.59
N ALA A 565 36.09 12.32 -11.38
CA ALA A 565 36.87 13.39 -10.77
C ALA A 565 38.05 13.85 -11.63
N GLN A 566 38.21 15.16 -11.74
CA GLN A 566 39.32 15.81 -12.45
C GLN A 566 40.44 16.25 -11.50
N SER A 567 40.08 16.58 -10.26
CA SER A 567 41.00 17.01 -9.19
C SER A 567 40.49 16.49 -7.85
N PHE A 568 41.36 16.50 -6.84
CA PHE A 568 40.97 16.20 -5.48
C PHE A 568 40.04 17.29 -4.94
N ASP A 569 38.87 16.88 -4.46
CA ASP A 569 37.99 17.69 -3.63
C ASP A 569 37.74 16.96 -2.31
N PRO A 570 37.98 17.58 -1.15
CA PRO A 570 37.89 16.90 0.14
C PRO A 570 36.45 16.50 0.49
N THR A 571 35.44 17.23 0.01
CA THR A 571 34.02 16.94 0.26
C THR A 571 33.59 15.72 -0.56
N ASP A 572 33.86 15.72 -1.87
CA ASP A 572 33.54 14.59 -2.75
C ASP A 572 34.28 13.32 -2.33
N GLN A 573 35.57 13.47 -2.01
CA GLN A 573 36.42 12.37 -1.61
C GLN A 573 35.93 11.72 -0.30
N THR A 574 35.62 12.53 0.71
CA THR A 574 35.11 12.01 1.99
C THR A 574 33.70 11.44 1.85
N ALA A 575 32.85 11.99 0.98
CA ALA A 575 31.55 11.39 0.67
C ALA A 575 31.71 9.98 0.06
N ALA A 576 32.56 9.83 -0.95
CA ALA A 576 32.86 8.55 -1.59
C ALA A 576 33.48 7.53 -0.60
N LEU A 577 34.41 7.98 0.24
CA LEU A 577 35.05 7.14 1.25
C LEU A 577 34.05 6.54 2.24
N GLY A 578 32.93 7.18 2.55
CA GLY A 578 31.93 6.63 3.47
C GLY A 578 31.34 5.28 3.08
N ASN A 579 31.30 5.02 1.78
CA ASN A 579 30.73 3.82 1.21
C ASN A 579 31.69 2.61 1.26
N VAL A 580 32.98 2.87 1.50
CA VAL A 580 34.06 1.93 1.22
C VAL A 580 34.54 1.09 2.44
N PRO A 581 34.78 1.64 3.66
CA PRO A 581 35.34 0.88 4.78
C PRO A 581 34.39 -0.17 5.37
N LYS A 582 33.08 0.10 5.42
CA LYS A 582 32.09 -0.87 5.96
C LYS A 582 31.68 -1.94 4.94
N SER A 583 32.18 -1.85 3.71
CA SER A 583 32.02 -2.90 2.68
C SER A 583 32.66 -4.23 3.11
N LYS A 584 33.57 -4.25 4.10
CA LYS A 584 34.09 -5.50 4.65
C LYS A 584 33.03 -6.29 5.42
N ALA A 585 32.12 -5.65 6.17
CA ALA A 585 30.99 -6.36 6.81
C ALA A 585 29.97 -6.88 5.78
N VAL A 586 29.73 -6.09 4.73
CA VAL A 586 28.95 -6.50 3.54
C VAL A 586 29.64 -7.66 2.79
N ALA A 587 30.98 -7.67 2.77
CA ALA A 587 31.81 -8.69 2.14
C ALA A 587 31.97 -9.96 2.97
N GLU A 588 32.07 -9.84 4.30
CA GLU A 588 32.13 -10.93 5.26
C GLU A 588 30.78 -11.64 5.30
N TRP A 589 29.65 -10.92 5.29
CA TRP A 589 28.34 -11.54 5.08
C TRP A 589 28.24 -12.29 3.73
N ALA A 590 28.83 -11.74 2.65
CA ALA A 590 28.91 -12.43 1.37
C ALA A 590 29.85 -13.66 1.38
N ALA A 591 30.82 -13.70 2.31
CA ALA A 591 31.82 -14.76 2.43
C ALA A 591 31.47 -15.84 3.49
N ASP A 592 30.71 -15.52 4.54
CA ASP A 592 30.63 -16.32 5.78
C ASP A 592 29.42 -17.27 5.88
N LYS A 593 28.53 -17.32 4.88
CA LYS A 593 27.52 -18.40 4.84
C LYS A 593 28.07 -19.65 4.17
N GLU A 594 28.62 -20.61 4.90
CA GLU A 594 28.29 -22.00 4.59
C GLU A 594 26.78 -22.16 4.85
N LEU A 595 25.98 -22.25 3.79
CA LEU A 595 24.51 -22.24 3.88
C LEU A 595 23.99 -23.60 4.37
N ASP A 596 22.90 -23.55 5.16
CA ASP A 596 21.94 -24.66 5.39
C ASP A 596 21.85 -25.56 4.14
N PRO A 597 21.94 -26.91 4.22
CA PRO A 597 21.94 -27.80 3.06
C PRO A 597 20.78 -27.60 2.05
N ALA A 598 19.65 -27.04 2.47
CA ALA A 598 18.54 -26.67 1.59
C ALA A 598 18.84 -25.38 0.81
N VAL A 599 19.47 -24.42 1.47
CA VAL A 599 19.86 -23.13 0.89
C VAL A 599 21.27 -23.20 0.26
N ALA A 600 22.14 -24.14 0.63
CA ALA A 600 23.35 -24.54 -0.09
C ALA A 600 23.01 -25.30 -1.35
N ARG A 601 21.86 -26.01 -1.42
CA ARG A 601 21.34 -26.51 -2.71
C ARG A 601 20.92 -25.37 -3.64
N TRP A 602 20.44 -24.25 -3.08
CA TRP A 602 20.09 -23.05 -3.81
C TRP A 602 21.30 -22.16 -4.13
N ALA A 603 22.24 -22.02 -3.19
CA ALA A 603 23.45 -21.19 -3.29
C ALA A 603 24.63 -21.91 -3.95
N SER A 604 24.71 -23.24 -3.96
CA SER A 604 25.59 -23.97 -4.89
C SER A 604 25.13 -23.84 -6.34
N THR A 605 23.91 -23.36 -6.55
CA THR A 605 23.39 -22.98 -7.87
C THR A 605 23.74 -21.52 -8.23
N ALA A 606 24.21 -20.72 -7.25
CA ALA A 606 24.48 -19.28 -7.40
C ALA A 606 25.96 -18.87 -7.16
N ARG A 607 26.73 -19.56 -6.29
CA ARG A 607 28.14 -19.23 -5.95
C ARG A 607 29.19 -19.88 -6.84
N ASN A 608 28.84 -21.02 -7.42
CA ASN A 608 29.33 -21.39 -8.72
C ASN A 608 28.06 -21.37 -9.58
N PRO A 609 27.89 -20.51 -10.60
CA PRO A 609 27.24 -21.09 -11.75
C PRO A 609 28.14 -22.31 -12.07
N PRO A 610 27.62 -23.46 -12.46
CA PRO A 610 28.41 -24.27 -13.37
C PRO A 610 28.90 -23.36 -14.52
N ASP A 611 29.42 -23.93 -15.58
CA ASP A 611 28.88 -23.43 -16.86
C ASP A 611 27.34 -23.61 -16.85
N ARG A 612 26.60 -22.82 -16.08
CA ARG A 612 25.20 -22.52 -16.28
C ARG A 612 25.26 -21.14 -16.90
N PRO A 613 25.35 -21.09 -18.24
CA PRO A 613 25.04 -19.87 -18.97
C PRO A 613 23.85 -19.16 -18.34
N ILE A 614 23.82 -17.81 -18.42
CA ILE A 614 22.58 -16.99 -18.33
C ILE A 614 21.43 -17.92 -18.66
N PRO A 615 20.52 -18.28 -17.72
CA PRO A 615 19.66 -19.45 -17.89
C PRO A 615 19.04 -19.34 -19.26
N VAL A 616 19.59 -20.11 -20.20
CA VAL A 616 19.40 -19.80 -21.62
C VAL A 616 17.92 -19.90 -21.77
N LEU A 617 17.27 -18.74 -22.01
CA LEU A 617 15.84 -18.69 -22.01
C LEU A 617 15.43 -19.73 -23.01
N ARG A 618 14.79 -20.78 -22.50
CA ARG A 618 14.44 -21.87 -23.37
C ARG A 618 13.37 -21.31 -24.28
N VAL A 619 13.51 -21.63 -25.56
CA VAL A 619 12.40 -21.48 -26.48
C VAL A 619 11.23 -22.24 -25.87
N LEU A 620 10.07 -21.60 -25.87
CA LEU A 620 8.83 -22.17 -25.37
C LEU A 620 8.67 -23.64 -25.81
N ASP A 621 8.73 -24.57 -24.86
CA ASP A 621 8.85 -26.02 -25.09
C ASP A 621 7.49 -26.73 -25.24
N ARG A 622 6.39 -26.02 -24.93
CA ARG A 622 5.03 -26.53 -24.97
C ARG A 622 4.04 -25.51 -25.53
N PRO A 623 2.95 -25.98 -26.18
CA PRO A 623 1.87 -25.09 -26.59
C PRO A 623 1.15 -24.51 -25.37
N LEU A 624 0.80 -23.22 -25.46
CA LEU A 624 0.10 -22.49 -24.40
C LEU A 624 -1.41 -22.46 -24.66
N GLY A 625 -2.20 -22.47 -23.59
CA GLY A 625 -3.66 -22.41 -23.61
C GLY A 625 -4.33 -23.57 -22.89
N VAL A 626 -5.65 -23.67 -23.07
CA VAL A 626 -6.50 -24.71 -22.49
C VAL A 626 -6.86 -25.78 -23.52
N ARG A 627 -6.99 -27.03 -23.07
CA ARG A 627 -7.31 -28.17 -23.97
C ARG A 627 -8.73 -28.12 -24.51
N GLN A 628 -9.67 -27.70 -23.68
CA GLN A 628 -11.08 -27.63 -24.05
C GLN A 628 -11.37 -26.31 -24.75
N ARG A 629 -12.14 -26.37 -25.83
CA ARG A 629 -12.59 -25.17 -26.54
C ARG A 629 -13.44 -24.33 -25.56
N PRO A 630 -13.16 -23.03 -25.41
CA PRO A 630 -13.92 -22.17 -24.51
C PRO A 630 -15.40 -22.11 -24.89
N THR A 631 -16.27 -22.39 -23.92
CA THR A 631 -17.73 -22.23 -24.04
C THR A 631 -18.19 -20.88 -23.48
N LEU A 632 -19.32 -20.40 -23.99
CA LEU A 632 -19.97 -19.17 -23.50
C LEU A 632 -20.94 -19.44 -22.33
N GLU A 633 -21.17 -20.70 -21.98
CA GLU A 633 -22.14 -21.10 -20.96
C GLU A 633 -21.70 -20.67 -19.56
N LYS A 634 -22.60 -19.98 -18.85
CA LYS A 634 -22.44 -19.69 -17.43
C LYS A 634 -22.68 -20.99 -16.65
N GLN A 635 -21.62 -21.63 -16.17
CA GLN A 635 -21.77 -22.67 -15.14
C GLN A 635 -22.57 -22.10 -13.96
N SER A 636 -23.59 -22.83 -13.52
CA SER A 636 -24.35 -22.48 -12.33
C SER A 636 -23.43 -22.43 -11.11
N ARG A 637 -23.72 -21.55 -10.13
CA ARG A 637 -23.02 -21.56 -8.83
C ARG A 637 -23.04 -22.94 -8.19
N MET A 638 -24.12 -23.69 -8.38
CA MET A 638 -24.28 -25.04 -7.85
C MET A 638 -23.37 -26.06 -8.54
N ASP A 639 -23.18 -25.94 -9.86
CA ASP A 639 -22.33 -26.86 -10.63
C ASP A 639 -20.85 -26.59 -10.35
N ARG A 640 -20.47 -25.31 -10.18
CA ARG A 640 -19.12 -24.93 -9.73
C ARG A 640 -18.85 -25.39 -8.29
N PHE A 641 -19.82 -25.29 -7.41
CA PHE A 641 -19.72 -25.81 -6.04
C PHE A 641 -19.55 -27.33 -6.03
N ARG A 642 -20.32 -28.05 -6.85
CA ARG A 642 -20.19 -29.49 -7.05
C ARG A 642 -18.81 -29.87 -7.59
N ASP A 643 -18.32 -29.19 -8.61
CA ASP A 643 -17.01 -29.48 -9.21
C ASP A 643 -15.85 -29.25 -8.23
N ILE A 644 -15.90 -28.19 -7.40
CA ILE A 644 -14.83 -27.88 -6.44
C ILE A 644 -14.86 -28.80 -5.22
N TRP A 645 -16.05 -29.15 -4.69
CA TRP A 645 -16.17 -29.86 -3.41
C TRP A 645 -16.44 -31.37 -3.53
N LEU A 646 -16.92 -31.88 -4.67
CA LEU A 646 -17.16 -33.32 -4.87
C LEU A 646 -15.98 -34.04 -5.55
N LYS A 647 -15.07 -33.31 -6.20
CA LYS A 647 -13.89 -33.89 -6.85
C LYS A 647 -12.68 -33.71 -5.95
N GLU A 648 -12.23 -34.80 -5.36
CA GLU A 648 -11.08 -34.80 -4.45
C GLU A 648 -9.79 -34.29 -5.15
N ASP A 649 -9.65 -34.55 -6.45
CA ASP A 649 -8.55 -34.07 -7.28
C ASP A 649 -8.48 -32.54 -7.37
N THR A 650 -9.61 -31.83 -7.51
CA THR A 650 -9.61 -30.36 -7.61
C THR A 650 -9.26 -29.70 -6.28
N ILE A 651 -9.67 -30.30 -5.16
CA ILE A 651 -9.29 -29.84 -3.82
C ILE A 651 -7.78 -30.03 -3.59
N LEU A 652 -7.23 -31.16 -4.03
CA LEU A 652 -5.79 -31.43 -3.96
C LEU A 652 -4.99 -30.45 -4.83
N GLU A 653 -5.47 -30.11 -6.02
CA GLU A 653 -4.87 -29.08 -6.88
C GLU A 653 -4.93 -27.69 -6.25
N GLU A 654 -6.08 -27.30 -5.67
CA GLU A 654 -6.22 -26.03 -4.95
C GLU A 654 -5.29 -25.94 -3.73
N ARG A 655 -5.19 -27.01 -2.93
CA ARG A 655 -4.27 -27.08 -1.79
C ARG A 655 -2.82 -26.95 -2.24
N LYS A 656 -2.41 -27.68 -3.28
CA LYS A 656 -1.06 -27.59 -3.85
C LYS A 656 -0.77 -26.18 -4.39
N HIS A 657 -1.75 -25.55 -5.03
CA HIS A 657 -1.64 -24.20 -5.56
C HIS A 657 -1.51 -23.15 -4.44
N LEU A 658 -2.35 -23.20 -3.41
CA LEU A 658 -2.30 -22.29 -2.26
C LEU A 658 -0.97 -22.43 -1.49
N ILE A 659 -0.46 -23.66 -1.32
CA ILE A 659 0.86 -23.90 -0.72
C ILE A 659 1.98 -23.30 -1.58
N LYS A 660 1.87 -23.41 -2.92
CA LYS A 660 2.82 -22.80 -3.86
C LYS A 660 2.78 -21.26 -3.80
N GLU A 661 1.62 -20.66 -3.61
CA GLU A 661 1.46 -19.21 -3.44
C GLU A 661 1.90 -18.71 -2.05
N LEU A 662 1.60 -19.43 -0.97
CA LEU A 662 2.10 -19.11 0.38
C LEU A 662 3.62 -19.12 0.44
N ASN A 663 4.26 -20.05 -0.30
CA ASN A 663 5.72 -20.11 -0.43
C ASN A 663 6.28 -19.08 -1.44
N ARG A 664 5.43 -18.42 -2.23
CA ARG A 664 5.84 -17.41 -3.20
C ARG A 664 5.77 -16.04 -2.52
N GLY A 665 6.92 -15.56 -2.05
CA GLY A 665 7.01 -14.23 -1.45
C GLY A 665 6.50 -13.12 -2.37
N TYR A 666 5.92 -12.07 -1.76
CA TYR A 666 5.33 -10.90 -2.43
C TYR A 666 6.27 -10.28 -3.50
N TYR A 667 7.58 -10.33 -3.29
CA TYR A 667 8.60 -9.74 -4.16
C TYR A 667 9.24 -10.72 -5.15
N THR A 668 8.84 -11.98 -5.20
CA THR A 668 9.47 -13.00 -6.07
C THR A 668 9.43 -12.65 -7.56
N ASP A 669 8.38 -11.97 -8.00
CA ASP A 669 8.24 -11.52 -9.39
C ASP A 669 8.98 -10.22 -9.69
N VAL A 670 9.19 -9.40 -8.66
CA VAL A 670 10.02 -8.20 -8.70
C VAL A 670 11.49 -8.61 -8.83
N VAL A 671 11.94 -9.60 -8.05
CA VAL A 671 13.31 -10.15 -8.13
C VAL A 671 13.64 -10.66 -9.54
N LYS A 672 12.68 -11.27 -10.25
CA LYS A 672 12.87 -11.71 -11.64
C LYS A 672 13.08 -10.56 -12.63
N ILE A 673 12.53 -9.38 -12.32
CA ILE A 673 12.76 -8.16 -13.11
C ILE A 673 14.15 -7.59 -12.82
N ILE A 674 14.57 -7.63 -11.55
CA ILE A 674 15.85 -7.09 -11.07
C ILE A 674 17.06 -7.92 -11.54
N HIS A 675 16.93 -9.24 -11.72
CA HIS A 675 18.05 -10.07 -12.18
C HIS A 675 18.56 -9.64 -13.59
N PRO A 676 19.88 -9.46 -13.76
CA PRO A 676 20.46 -9.00 -15.03
C PRO A 676 20.26 -10.00 -16.17
N GLY A 677 19.85 -9.50 -17.34
CA GLY A 677 19.83 -10.22 -18.62
C GLY A 677 18.49 -10.19 -19.38
N HIS A 678 17.33 -10.21 -18.70
CA HIS A 678 16.04 -10.51 -19.34
C HIS A 678 14.83 -9.67 -18.89
N MET A 679 14.99 -8.67 -17.99
CA MET A 679 13.93 -7.75 -17.54
C MET A 679 12.59 -8.44 -17.16
N GLY A 680 12.67 -9.56 -16.43
CA GLY A 680 11.49 -10.32 -16.00
C GLY A 680 10.98 -11.39 -16.97
N LYS A 681 11.58 -11.52 -18.17
CA LYS A 681 11.22 -12.52 -19.17
C LYS A 681 11.61 -13.94 -18.74
N THR A 682 10.69 -14.89 -18.94
CA THR A 682 10.81 -16.26 -18.42
C THR A 682 11.05 -17.32 -19.50
N TRP A 683 10.82 -17.01 -20.78
CA TRP A 683 10.99 -17.91 -21.91
C TRP A 683 11.10 -17.09 -23.22
N ILE A 684 11.68 -17.66 -24.28
CA ILE A 684 11.80 -17.04 -25.61
C ILE A 684 10.69 -17.54 -26.53
N ALA A 685 10.17 -16.65 -27.39
CA ALA A 685 9.16 -17.02 -28.36
C ALA A 685 9.67 -18.05 -29.38
N PRO A 686 8.82 -18.97 -29.87
CA PRO A 686 9.23 -19.90 -30.92
C PRO A 686 9.52 -19.16 -32.23
N GLU A 687 10.56 -19.58 -32.95
CA GLU A 687 10.90 -19.01 -34.27
C GLU A 687 9.86 -19.36 -35.35
N VAL A 688 9.13 -20.46 -35.14
CA VAL A 688 8.18 -21.02 -36.11
C VAL A 688 6.79 -21.11 -35.51
N LEU A 689 5.79 -20.90 -36.35
CA LEU A 689 4.38 -21.04 -36.03
C LEU A 689 4.05 -22.44 -35.49
N ILE A 690 3.37 -22.51 -34.34
CA ILE A 690 2.87 -23.77 -33.77
C ILE A 690 1.85 -24.39 -34.75
N ARG A 691 1.95 -25.70 -35.00
CA ARG A 691 1.00 -26.42 -35.85
C ARG A 691 -0.39 -26.48 -35.21
N GLU A 692 -1.43 -26.47 -36.04
CA GLU A 692 -2.82 -26.36 -35.60
C GLU A 692 -3.31 -27.57 -34.79
N ASP A 693 -2.79 -28.76 -35.09
CA ASP A 693 -3.10 -30.01 -34.41
C ASP A 693 -2.52 -30.05 -32.99
N LYS A 694 -1.45 -29.30 -32.72
CA LYS A 694 -0.78 -29.23 -31.41
C LYS A 694 -1.12 -27.97 -30.61
N SER A 695 -1.68 -26.94 -31.23
CA SER A 695 -2.02 -25.70 -30.53
C SER A 695 -3.23 -25.88 -29.61
N LEU A 696 -3.21 -25.17 -28.49
CA LEU A 696 -4.29 -25.16 -27.50
C LEU A 696 -5.14 -23.90 -27.67
N TYR A 697 -6.31 -23.90 -27.05
CA TYR A 697 -7.27 -22.81 -27.17
C TYR A 697 -6.96 -21.66 -26.21
N LEU A 698 -7.22 -20.43 -26.65
CA LEU A 698 -7.27 -19.27 -25.78
C LEU A 698 -8.43 -19.44 -24.79
N PRO A 699 -8.22 -19.30 -23.46
CA PRO A 699 -9.30 -19.30 -22.50
C PRO A 699 -10.23 -18.08 -22.71
N ASN A 700 -11.49 -18.24 -22.33
CA ASN A 700 -12.43 -17.12 -22.35
C ASN A 700 -12.09 -16.13 -21.24
N ILE A 701 -11.64 -14.93 -21.64
CA ILE A 701 -11.42 -13.80 -20.75
C ILE A 701 -12.59 -12.85 -20.96
N LYS A 702 -13.32 -12.56 -19.89
CA LYS A 702 -14.43 -11.60 -19.90
C LYS A 702 -13.96 -10.25 -19.37
N GLY A 703 -14.47 -9.17 -19.92
CA GLY A 703 -14.17 -7.83 -19.43
C GLY A 703 -15.07 -6.78 -20.04
N LYS A 704 -14.90 -5.53 -19.62
CA LYS A 704 -15.64 -4.39 -20.14
C LYS A 704 -14.85 -3.72 -21.26
N ASP A 705 -15.52 -3.41 -22.36
CA ASP A 705 -14.91 -2.64 -23.44
C ASP A 705 -14.81 -1.14 -23.13
N LEU A 706 -13.84 -0.47 -23.74
CA LEU A 706 -13.61 0.97 -23.53
C LEU A 706 -14.62 1.85 -24.29
N GLU A 707 -15.32 1.30 -25.29
CA GLU A 707 -16.32 2.03 -26.11
C GLU A 707 -17.65 2.25 -25.39
N ARG A 708 -18.24 1.17 -24.84
CA ARG A 708 -19.62 1.16 -24.30
C ARG A 708 -19.71 0.57 -22.89
N ARG A 709 -18.58 0.20 -22.27
CA ARG A 709 -18.49 -0.48 -20.97
C ARG A 709 -19.33 -1.77 -20.91
N LYS A 710 -19.52 -2.42 -22.05
CA LYS A 710 -20.28 -3.68 -22.16
C LYS A 710 -19.36 -4.85 -21.93
N GLU A 711 -19.91 -5.88 -21.28
CA GLU A 711 -19.22 -7.15 -21.12
C GLU A 711 -19.01 -7.79 -22.49
N LYS A 712 -17.75 -8.05 -22.83
CA LYS A 712 -17.33 -8.79 -24.02
C LYS A 712 -16.46 -9.97 -23.59
N HIS A 713 -16.49 -11.00 -24.43
CA HIS A 713 -15.76 -12.25 -24.25
C HIS A 713 -14.73 -12.40 -25.37
N THR A 714 -13.49 -12.76 -25.02
CA THR A 714 -12.43 -12.99 -26.02
C THR A 714 -12.81 -14.04 -27.05
N THR A 715 -13.59 -15.05 -26.65
CA THR A 715 -14.12 -16.11 -27.53
C THR A 715 -14.93 -15.55 -28.70
N ILE A 716 -15.70 -14.49 -28.50
CA ILE A 716 -16.49 -13.85 -29.57
C ILE A 716 -15.62 -12.86 -30.34
N MET A 717 -14.78 -12.09 -29.63
CA MET A 717 -13.95 -11.04 -30.23
C MET A 717 -12.92 -11.59 -31.21
N CYS A 718 -12.29 -12.73 -30.88
CA CYS A 718 -11.16 -13.26 -31.64
C CYS A 718 -11.57 -14.28 -32.72
N TYR A 719 -12.83 -14.72 -32.75
CA TYR A 719 -13.26 -15.77 -33.67
C TYR A 719 -13.31 -15.29 -35.12
N GLY A 720 -12.83 -16.13 -36.06
CA GLY A 720 -12.88 -15.84 -37.49
C GLY A 720 -11.83 -14.83 -38.00
N LYS A 721 -10.95 -14.33 -37.13
CA LYS A 721 -9.91 -13.34 -37.44
C LYS A 721 -8.57 -13.75 -36.85
N ILE A 722 -7.49 -13.32 -37.50
CA ILE A 722 -6.15 -13.46 -36.93
C ILE A 722 -5.92 -12.31 -35.95
N THR A 723 -5.69 -12.66 -34.68
CA THR A 723 -5.67 -11.68 -33.59
C THR A 723 -4.30 -11.62 -32.94
N LEU A 724 -3.72 -10.42 -32.87
CA LEU A 724 -2.58 -10.11 -32.01
C LEU A 724 -3.09 -9.61 -30.66
N LEU A 725 -2.98 -10.46 -29.64
CA LEU A 725 -3.51 -10.20 -28.30
C LEU A 725 -2.39 -9.81 -27.33
N ALA A 726 -2.49 -8.63 -26.73
CA ALA A 726 -1.65 -8.23 -25.60
C ALA A 726 -2.39 -8.43 -24.27
N ILE A 727 -1.71 -9.02 -23.30
CA ILE A 727 -2.15 -9.12 -21.91
C ILE A 727 -1.22 -8.25 -21.07
N GLU A 728 -1.82 -7.28 -20.37
CA GLU A 728 -1.16 -6.21 -19.64
C GLU A 728 -1.74 -6.14 -18.21
N SER A 729 -0.92 -5.88 -17.21
CA SER A 729 -1.31 -5.80 -15.79
C SER A 729 -0.71 -4.58 -15.07
N THR A 730 0.48 -4.14 -15.51
CA THR A 730 1.27 -3.02 -14.95
C THR A 730 1.68 -2.04 -16.04
N GLU A 731 2.19 -0.86 -15.68
CA GLU A 731 2.71 0.09 -16.66
C GLU A 731 3.93 -0.46 -17.42
N LEU A 732 4.83 -1.18 -16.74
CA LEU A 732 5.94 -1.91 -17.36
C LEU A 732 5.43 -2.89 -18.43
N SER A 733 4.39 -3.66 -18.12
CA SER A 733 3.81 -4.63 -19.05
C SER A 733 3.27 -3.96 -20.33
N VAL A 734 2.74 -2.73 -20.22
CA VAL A 734 2.26 -1.95 -21.36
C VAL A 734 3.43 -1.49 -22.24
N LEU A 735 4.57 -1.10 -21.66
CA LEU A 735 5.76 -0.73 -22.41
C LEU A 735 6.34 -1.95 -23.15
N GLN A 736 6.40 -3.08 -22.47
CA GLN A 736 6.87 -4.35 -23.02
C GLN A 736 5.99 -4.82 -24.20
N THR A 737 4.66 -4.84 -24.06
CA THR A 737 3.77 -5.22 -25.17
C THR A 737 3.83 -4.24 -26.35
N LYS A 738 4.00 -2.93 -26.08
CA LYS A 738 4.21 -1.91 -27.12
C LYS A 738 5.45 -2.18 -27.95
N SER A 739 6.52 -2.73 -27.38
CA SER A 739 7.75 -3.07 -28.11
C SER A 739 7.50 -4.09 -29.24
N PHE A 740 6.53 -5.00 -29.07
CA PHE A 740 6.11 -5.94 -30.12
C PHE A 740 5.09 -5.36 -31.10
N ILE A 741 4.13 -4.59 -30.59
CA ILE A 741 2.97 -4.15 -31.37
C ILE A 741 3.34 -2.98 -32.29
N ASN A 742 4.10 -2.00 -31.81
CA ASN A 742 4.39 -0.78 -32.58
C ASN A 742 5.13 -1.03 -33.89
N PRO A 743 6.13 -1.94 -33.97
CA PRO A 743 6.82 -2.23 -35.22
C PRO A 743 5.96 -3.02 -36.23
N ILE A 744 5.10 -3.94 -35.74
CA ILE A 744 4.37 -4.89 -36.59
C ILE A 744 3.03 -4.34 -37.06
N HIS A 745 2.31 -3.64 -36.19
CA HIS A 745 0.92 -3.23 -36.45
C HIS A 745 0.75 -2.41 -37.75
N PRO A 746 1.57 -1.38 -38.05
CA PRO A 746 1.41 -0.57 -39.26
C PRO A 746 1.53 -1.37 -40.57
N MET A 747 2.20 -2.52 -40.54
CA MET A 747 2.41 -3.35 -41.74
C MET A 747 1.16 -4.16 -42.13
N PHE A 748 0.25 -4.42 -41.20
CA PHE A 748 -0.91 -5.31 -41.39
C PHE A 748 -2.26 -4.65 -41.11
N GLU A 749 -2.27 -3.41 -40.62
CA GLU A 749 -3.48 -2.66 -40.24
C GLU A 749 -4.51 -2.55 -41.38
N THR A 750 -4.06 -2.51 -42.63
CA THR A 750 -4.93 -2.43 -43.82
C THR A 750 -5.65 -3.73 -44.15
N ASN A 751 -5.25 -4.87 -43.57
CA ASN A 751 -5.86 -6.17 -43.86
C ASN A 751 -7.12 -6.41 -43.00
N PRO A 752 -8.31 -6.62 -43.60
CA PRO A 752 -9.57 -6.78 -42.86
C PRO A 752 -9.66 -8.07 -42.01
N LEU A 753 -8.77 -9.04 -42.25
CA LEU A 753 -8.71 -10.30 -41.51
C LEU A 753 -7.83 -10.23 -40.25
N TYR A 754 -7.05 -9.16 -40.12
CA TYR A 754 -6.17 -8.91 -38.97
C TYR A 754 -6.86 -7.99 -37.95
N GLN A 755 -6.57 -8.22 -36.66
CA GLN A 755 -6.94 -7.31 -35.59
C GLN A 755 -5.93 -7.35 -34.45
N ARG A 756 -5.82 -6.24 -33.71
CA ARG A 756 -5.14 -6.19 -32.41
C ARG A 756 -6.15 -6.04 -31.28
N VAL A 757 -5.91 -6.74 -30.18
CA VAL A 757 -6.75 -6.71 -28.96
C VAL A 757 -5.84 -6.53 -27.76
N HIS A 758 -6.19 -5.59 -26.88
CA HIS A 758 -5.48 -5.36 -25.63
C HIS A 758 -6.37 -5.77 -24.47
N ILE A 759 -5.83 -6.54 -23.53
CA ILE A 759 -6.51 -6.93 -22.31
C ILE A 759 -5.70 -6.42 -21.12
N ASN A 760 -6.27 -5.47 -20.39
CA ASN A 760 -5.74 -5.05 -19.11
C ASN A 760 -6.42 -5.88 -18.00
N ILE A 761 -5.63 -6.68 -17.28
CA ILE A 761 -6.08 -7.56 -16.21
C ILE A 761 -5.74 -6.94 -14.87
N GLN A 762 -6.78 -6.59 -14.10
CA GLN A 762 -6.67 -6.07 -12.73
C GLN A 762 -7.37 -7.03 -11.77
N GLU A 763 -6.61 -7.98 -11.22
CA GLU A 763 -7.14 -9.00 -10.32
C GLU A 763 -7.43 -8.47 -8.92
N ASN A 764 -6.70 -7.43 -8.50
CA ASN A 764 -6.95 -6.78 -7.23
C ASN A 764 -8.29 -6.02 -7.32
N TYR A 765 -9.24 -6.42 -6.49
CA TYR A 765 -10.60 -5.88 -6.50
C TYR A 765 -10.65 -4.36 -6.27
N LEU A 766 -9.82 -3.84 -5.37
CA LEU A 766 -9.73 -2.41 -5.08
C LEU A 766 -9.13 -1.64 -6.25
N LYS A 767 -8.02 -2.13 -6.84
CA LYS A 767 -7.45 -1.55 -8.07
C LYS A 767 -8.45 -1.58 -9.22
N ALA A 768 -9.15 -2.69 -9.41
CA ALA A 768 -10.15 -2.82 -10.46
C ALA A 768 -11.33 -1.86 -10.27
N LEU A 769 -11.73 -1.59 -9.03
CA LEU A 769 -12.76 -0.61 -8.70
C LEU A 769 -12.31 0.82 -9.01
N VAL A 770 -11.08 1.19 -8.61
CA VAL A 770 -10.49 2.51 -8.91
C VAL A 770 -10.34 2.71 -10.42
N VAL A 771 -9.76 1.75 -11.13
CA VAL A 771 -9.59 1.85 -12.59
C VAL A 771 -10.95 1.97 -13.28
N ASN A 772 -11.98 1.26 -12.82
CA ASN A 772 -13.35 1.40 -13.33
C ASN A 772 -13.92 2.83 -13.17
N MET A 773 -13.56 3.55 -12.09
CA MET A 773 -13.98 4.94 -11.88
C MET A 773 -13.29 5.91 -12.86
N PHE A 774 -12.03 5.64 -13.21
CA PHE A 774 -11.21 6.50 -14.10
C PHE A 774 -11.14 6.04 -15.56
N MET A 775 -12.02 5.12 -15.98
CA MET A 775 -12.09 4.64 -17.37
C MET A 775 -12.24 5.77 -18.40
N ASP A 776 -12.90 6.87 -18.05
CA ASP A 776 -13.07 8.01 -18.98
C ASP A 776 -11.75 8.79 -19.21
N ASN A 777 -10.89 8.88 -18.19
CA ASN A 777 -9.56 9.47 -18.32
C ASN A 777 -8.61 8.54 -19.10
N LEU A 778 -8.71 7.22 -18.89
CA LEU A 778 -7.96 6.25 -19.68
C LEU A 778 -8.40 6.26 -21.15
N ARG A 779 -9.69 6.44 -21.40
CA ARG A 779 -10.26 6.61 -22.74
C ARG A 779 -9.64 7.79 -23.48
N ALA A 780 -9.38 8.91 -22.81
CA ALA A 780 -8.74 10.08 -23.42
C ALA A 780 -7.30 9.81 -23.90
N LYS A 781 -6.60 8.81 -23.33
CA LYS A 781 -5.23 8.44 -23.68
C LYS A 781 -5.12 7.36 -24.77
N VAL A 782 -6.24 6.74 -25.15
CA VAL A 782 -6.28 5.66 -26.14
C VAL A 782 -6.90 6.18 -27.45
N PRO A 783 -6.34 5.87 -28.63
CA PRO A 783 -6.96 6.21 -29.92
C PRO A 783 -8.38 5.63 -30.05
N LYS A 784 -9.31 6.42 -30.61
CA LYS A 784 -10.75 6.06 -30.70
C LYS A 784 -11.01 4.76 -31.47
N GLU A 785 -10.15 4.44 -32.43
CA GLU A 785 -10.20 3.22 -33.25
C GLU A 785 -10.01 1.94 -32.43
N LEU A 786 -9.37 2.03 -31.26
CA LEU A 786 -9.04 0.87 -30.41
C LEU A 786 -10.05 0.59 -29.31
N TYR A 787 -11.04 1.47 -29.11
CA TYR A 787 -11.98 1.36 -27.98
C TYR A 787 -12.79 0.06 -27.99
N GLY A 788 -13.11 -0.46 -29.17
CA GLY A 788 -13.87 -1.70 -29.34
C GLY A 788 -13.06 -2.97 -29.03
N ASN A 789 -11.73 -2.87 -29.08
CA ASN A 789 -10.76 -3.98 -28.97
C ASN A 789 -9.87 -3.89 -27.72
N CYS A 790 -10.07 -2.88 -26.86
CA CYS A 790 -9.44 -2.78 -25.56
C CYS A 790 -10.42 -3.26 -24.48
N LEU A 791 -10.01 -4.28 -23.72
CA LEU A 791 -10.82 -4.96 -22.73
C LEU A 791 -10.20 -4.79 -21.35
N PHE A 792 -11.01 -4.31 -20.40
CA PHE A 792 -10.64 -4.27 -18.99
C PHE A 792 -11.26 -5.46 -18.25
N SER A 793 -10.43 -6.35 -17.70
CA SER A 793 -10.87 -7.56 -17.02
C SER A 793 -10.48 -7.54 -15.55
N SER A 794 -11.43 -7.85 -14.67
CA SER A 794 -11.19 -8.16 -13.26
C SER A 794 -11.31 -9.67 -12.99
N GLN A 795 -11.14 -10.49 -14.03
CA GLN A 795 -11.20 -11.95 -13.90
C GLN A 795 -9.95 -12.44 -13.19
N ASN A 796 -10.13 -13.35 -12.23
CA ASN A 796 -9.02 -14.05 -11.60
C ASN A 796 -8.37 -15.00 -12.63
N MET A 797 -7.08 -14.79 -12.91
CA MET A 797 -6.31 -15.56 -13.89
C MET A 797 -5.42 -16.62 -13.26
N GLU A 798 -5.46 -16.82 -11.94
CA GLU A 798 -4.52 -17.64 -11.20
C GLU A 798 -4.40 -19.06 -11.78
N TYR A 799 -5.53 -19.76 -11.95
CA TYR A 799 -5.57 -21.09 -12.58
C TYR A 799 -5.20 -21.09 -14.06
N LEU A 800 -5.29 -19.94 -14.73
CA LEU A 800 -4.96 -19.78 -16.14
C LEU A 800 -3.51 -19.37 -16.37
N ARG A 801 -2.77 -18.98 -15.32
CA ARG A 801 -1.39 -18.50 -15.47
C ARG A 801 -0.44 -19.54 -16.00
N GLU A 802 -0.44 -20.71 -15.38
CA GLU A 802 0.45 -21.79 -15.79
C GLU A 802 0.10 -22.32 -17.19
N PRO A 803 -1.18 -22.57 -17.55
CA PRO A 803 -1.56 -22.90 -18.93
C PRO A 803 -1.21 -21.83 -19.97
N MET A 804 -1.33 -20.55 -19.61
CA MET A 804 -1.06 -19.42 -20.51
C MET A 804 0.42 -19.00 -20.54
N GLY A 805 1.27 -19.54 -19.67
CA GLY A 805 2.67 -19.13 -19.57
C GLY A 805 2.89 -17.75 -18.92
N LEU A 806 1.91 -17.26 -18.16
CA LEU A 806 1.95 -16.00 -17.40
C LEU A 806 2.73 -16.17 -16.09
N LEU A 807 4.00 -16.54 -16.22
CA LEU A 807 4.84 -16.94 -15.08
C LEU A 807 5.28 -15.77 -14.19
N ASN A 808 5.22 -14.54 -14.70
CA ASN A 808 5.53 -13.30 -13.98
C ASN A 808 4.31 -12.37 -14.01
N LYS A 809 3.80 -11.97 -12.84
CA LYS A 809 2.59 -11.12 -12.72
C LYS A 809 2.82 -9.68 -13.22
N MET A 810 4.08 -9.24 -13.29
CA MET A 810 4.47 -7.86 -13.57
C MET A 810 4.86 -7.59 -15.03
N VAL A 811 4.98 -8.63 -15.86
CA VAL A 811 5.48 -8.59 -17.24
C VAL A 811 4.35 -8.65 -18.26
N GLY A 812 4.54 -8.01 -19.41
CA GLY A 812 3.60 -8.04 -20.53
C GLY A 812 3.76 -9.28 -21.40
N TYR A 813 2.65 -9.80 -21.92
CA TYR A 813 2.62 -10.97 -22.79
C TYR A 813 1.85 -10.71 -24.07
N VAL A 814 2.34 -11.23 -25.19
CA VAL A 814 1.74 -11.09 -26.52
C VAL A 814 1.47 -12.48 -27.10
N TYR A 815 0.28 -12.68 -27.65
CA TYR A 815 -0.17 -13.94 -28.25
C TYR A 815 -0.67 -13.71 -29.66
N LEU A 816 -0.34 -14.61 -30.58
CA LEU A 816 -0.91 -14.69 -31.92
C LEU A 816 -1.95 -15.80 -31.96
N ILE A 817 -3.19 -15.44 -32.25
CA ILE A 817 -4.35 -16.33 -32.23
C ILE A 817 -4.91 -16.49 -33.64
N ASP A 818 -5.25 -17.72 -34.03
CA ASP A 818 -5.87 -18.02 -35.32
C ASP A 818 -7.39 -17.85 -35.33
N GLU A 819 -8.01 -18.07 -36.50
CA GLU A 819 -9.45 -17.93 -36.69
C GLU A 819 -10.28 -18.90 -35.82
N ASN A 820 -9.66 -19.97 -35.34
CA ASN A 820 -10.27 -21.04 -34.54
C ASN A 820 -10.00 -20.86 -33.03
N LEU A 821 -9.53 -19.69 -32.59
CA LEU A 821 -9.20 -19.35 -31.20
C LEU A 821 -8.02 -20.12 -30.62
N LYS A 822 -7.14 -20.69 -31.46
CA LYS A 822 -5.96 -21.39 -30.99
C LYS A 822 -4.76 -20.47 -30.91
N ILE A 823 -3.95 -20.61 -29.87
CA ILE A 823 -2.70 -19.87 -29.69
C ILE A 823 -1.64 -20.50 -30.59
N ARG A 824 -1.16 -19.73 -31.57
CA ARG A 824 -0.21 -20.20 -32.59
C ARG A 824 1.21 -19.70 -32.39
N TRP A 825 1.37 -18.64 -31.62
CA TRP A 825 2.66 -18.07 -31.23
C TRP A 825 2.44 -17.22 -29.97
N ALA A 826 3.48 -17.07 -29.14
CA ALA A 826 3.42 -16.23 -27.96
C ALA A 826 4.82 -15.68 -27.64
N ALA A 827 4.87 -14.54 -26.96
CA ALA A 827 6.07 -13.95 -26.36
C ALA A 827 5.73 -13.23 -25.05
N GLY A 828 6.75 -12.92 -24.24
CA GLY A 828 6.61 -12.06 -23.07
C GLY A 828 7.87 -11.26 -22.80
N GLY A 829 7.77 -10.21 -21.99
CA GLY A 829 8.87 -9.29 -21.70
C GLY A 829 9.16 -8.35 -22.87
N ASP A 830 10.38 -7.83 -22.96
CA ASP A 830 10.78 -6.98 -24.08
C ASP A 830 11.03 -7.78 -25.38
N ALA A 831 10.71 -7.13 -26.50
CA ALA A 831 10.89 -7.70 -27.83
C ALA A 831 12.37 -7.75 -28.24
N THR A 832 12.83 -8.94 -28.63
CA THR A 832 14.12 -9.10 -29.32
C THR A 832 13.93 -9.01 -30.84
N SER A 833 14.98 -8.64 -31.57
CA SER A 833 14.95 -8.53 -33.04
C SER A 833 14.59 -9.86 -33.72
N ALA A 834 15.03 -10.98 -33.16
CA ALA A 834 14.70 -12.33 -33.63
C ALA A 834 13.19 -12.64 -33.47
N GLU A 835 12.61 -12.27 -32.33
CA GLU A 835 11.18 -12.50 -32.06
C GLU A 835 10.26 -11.60 -32.88
N LEU A 836 10.69 -10.36 -33.17
CA LEU A 836 9.97 -9.49 -34.10
C LEU A 836 9.92 -10.11 -35.51
N SER A 837 11.05 -10.64 -35.98
CA SER A 837 11.14 -11.30 -37.29
C SER A 837 10.29 -12.59 -37.36
N SER A 838 10.28 -13.37 -36.27
CA SER A 838 9.45 -14.59 -36.20
C SER A 838 7.96 -14.27 -36.12
N LEU A 839 7.58 -13.26 -35.33
CA LEU A 839 6.21 -12.77 -35.24
C LEU A 839 5.69 -12.29 -36.60
N GLU A 840 6.47 -11.49 -37.32
CA GLU A 840 6.10 -11.00 -38.65
C GLU A 840 5.87 -12.15 -39.64
N SER A 841 6.80 -13.10 -39.69
CA SER A 841 6.72 -14.26 -40.57
C SER A 841 5.51 -15.14 -40.25
N CYS A 842 5.28 -15.42 -38.96
CA CYS A 842 4.14 -16.20 -38.49
C CYS A 842 2.80 -15.55 -38.85
N LEU A 843 2.70 -14.23 -38.66
CA LEU A 843 1.50 -13.45 -38.98
C LEU A 843 1.20 -13.45 -40.49
N ARG A 844 2.21 -13.23 -41.35
CA ARG A 844 2.08 -13.31 -42.82
C ARG A 844 1.55 -14.67 -43.27
N VAL A 845 2.07 -15.75 -42.71
CA VAL A 845 1.67 -17.13 -43.06
C VAL A 845 0.21 -17.39 -42.67
N LEU A 846 -0.21 -16.98 -41.47
CA LEU A 846 -1.59 -17.16 -41.03
C LEU A 846 -2.58 -16.37 -41.88
N LEU A 847 -2.27 -15.10 -42.18
CA LEU A 847 -3.12 -14.27 -43.02
C LEU A 847 -3.28 -14.84 -44.42
N LYS A 848 -2.17 -15.22 -45.07
CA LYS A 848 -2.22 -15.84 -46.41
C LYS A 848 -3.06 -17.13 -46.43
N ARG A 849 -2.90 -18.00 -45.43
CA ARG A 849 -3.67 -19.25 -45.32
C ARG A 849 -5.17 -18.98 -45.16
N LEU A 850 -5.51 -17.97 -44.36
CA LEU A 850 -6.91 -17.59 -44.15
C LEU A 850 -7.52 -16.95 -45.41
N GLU A 851 -6.76 -16.14 -46.14
CA GLU A 851 -7.17 -15.56 -47.43
C GLU A 851 -7.41 -16.65 -48.48
N GLU A 852 -6.50 -17.61 -48.61
CA GLU A 852 -6.65 -18.76 -49.52
C GLU A 852 -7.85 -19.63 -49.14
N LYS A 853 -8.08 -19.85 -47.84
CA LYS A 853 -9.23 -20.61 -47.32
C LYS A 853 -10.54 -19.90 -47.67
N LYS A 854 -10.63 -18.59 -47.40
CA LYS A 854 -11.81 -17.79 -47.79
C LYS A 854 -12.01 -17.73 -49.30
N SER A 855 -10.94 -17.67 -50.08
CA SER A 855 -11.02 -17.73 -51.55
C SER A 855 -11.54 -19.08 -52.06
N LYS A 856 -11.12 -20.20 -51.42
CA LYS A 856 -11.61 -21.54 -51.74
C LYS A 856 -13.06 -21.74 -51.32
N GLU A 857 -13.45 -21.26 -50.13
CA GLU A 857 -14.83 -21.28 -49.64
C GLU A 857 -15.74 -20.48 -50.59
N ALA A 858 -15.34 -19.26 -50.97
CA ALA A 858 -16.07 -18.45 -51.94
C ALA A 858 -16.20 -19.13 -53.32
N LYS A 859 -15.16 -19.85 -53.78
CA LYS A 859 -15.19 -20.64 -55.03
C LYS A 859 -16.03 -21.93 -54.92
N ALA A 860 -16.15 -22.50 -53.73
CA ALA A 860 -16.98 -23.67 -53.47
C ALA A 860 -18.46 -23.28 -53.36
N GLU A 861 -18.75 -22.17 -52.69
CA GLU A 861 -20.08 -21.55 -52.64
C GLU A 861 -20.55 -21.11 -54.03
N SER A 862 -19.65 -20.58 -54.89
CA SER A 862 -20.00 -20.24 -56.27
C SER A 862 -20.18 -21.47 -57.20
N LYS A 863 -19.74 -22.66 -56.79
CA LYS A 863 -19.93 -23.93 -57.51
C LYS A 863 -21.14 -24.73 -57.01
N LEU A 864 -21.72 -24.34 -55.88
CA LEU A 864 -23.00 -24.85 -55.42
C LEU A 864 -24.10 -24.20 -56.27
N ASP A 865 -24.44 -24.87 -57.37
CA ASP A 865 -25.52 -24.47 -58.27
C ASP A 865 -26.85 -24.35 -57.48
N PRO A 866 -27.55 -23.19 -57.51
CA PRO A 866 -28.83 -23.01 -56.86
C PRO A 866 -29.92 -24.00 -57.29
N GLN A 867 -29.73 -24.77 -58.37
CA GLN A 867 -30.73 -25.68 -58.92
C GLN A 867 -30.78 -27.09 -58.30
N LYS A 868 -29.96 -27.43 -57.28
CA LYS A 868 -29.99 -28.76 -56.65
C LYS A 868 -30.57 -28.84 -55.23
N ILE A 869 -31.20 -27.78 -54.72
CA ILE A 869 -31.85 -27.76 -53.39
C ILE A 869 -33.39 -27.75 -53.51
N GLN A 870 -33.93 -28.33 -54.59
CA GLN A 870 -35.33 -28.76 -54.67
C GLN A 870 -35.39 -30.17 -55.28
N ALA A 871 -35.10 -31.17 -54.46
CA ALA A 871 -35.50 -32.56 -54.67
C ALA A 871 -35.60 -33.26 -53.31
#